data_AF-E3QR91-F1
#
_entry.id   AF-E3QR91-F1
#
_cell.length_a   1.000
_cell.length_b   1.000
_cell.length_c   1.000
_cell.angle_alpha   90.00
_cell.angle_beta   90.00
_cell.angle_gamma   90.00
#
_symmetry.space_group_name_H-M   'P 1'
#
loop_
_entity.id
_entity.type
_entity.pdbx_description
1 polymer ?
#
loop_
_entity_poly.entity_id
_entity_poly.type
_entity_poly.pdbx_seq_one_letter_code
_entity_poly.pdbx_strand_id
1 'polypeptide(L)'
;MAGEQGAGGGIESNRRHLSTSTRASAENEPIQEAEPQAGKQTQQEETKTQFQQSSQDSPRGFNPPSNTSTPQTAPLMARASSNSSTSSTPSAPTDGYFGSAPEVKAPAPRVSRPVEPPVTKVTLSELDVGKIMHNPKLRHDINFDPELHFRPNLDGDKGKRKQHKADLFWNTLQEQLTQFVREPEAFIAAHGQGDDWCLPSLLKAVKEIIQTLVPQRDRVYLDEGLNVDLLMQQFYRGIADLEKLALWLSRVLKSHCAPMRDEWVDQMYSQLSNGNRTNNVEELVKGMKSLLSVLEAMKLDVANHQIRCLRPILIEGTIPFERKFFEKKIQGSKLDVTQANAWYRDAEQRYGGSLSPIAAHSFGEMSVFFEAISRLILPSVSEKALPNTFIFDEERFIKLRADMQDAINLEVCMRMYDDLERVGRLNAPLFASSFSQFDDEPRSRPLSMTPDFNFNTPPSRPSSLAFSSADSATSSPRSSLILPPQPTSDPTESLNKARDLYNSLVALLHTSPPPRRHESRWEAIAPSLALQIFRFTNAPADMLPVFESKLASHVCDINSPLFQEVEQHFHHRLLTELQKRVREYRGLTGVGLFSVATGGRAHGAGRSWSSSPDREGSVSDKNNSNRESRDDGGIEDMATRLAHLGILHWRVFAGLAYTEDEQADSLMEMNQF
;
A
#
# COMPACT_ATOMS: atom_id res chain seq x y z
N MET A 1 -11.03 2.99 -34.28
CA MET A 1 -9.92 2.91 -33.30
C MET A 1 -9.67 4.32 -32.76
N ALA A 2 -10.33 4.66 -31.65
CA ALA A 2 -10.02 5.87 -30.87
C ALA A 2 -9.86 5.38 -29.43
N GLY A 3 -8.63 5.40 -28.92
CA GLY A 3 -8.31 4.96 -27.57
C GLY A 3 -8.50 6.11 -26.60
N GLU A 4 -9.36 5.92 -25.60
CA GLU A 4 -9.36 6.73 -24.39
C GLU A 4 -8.02 6.55 -23.67
N GLN A 5 -7.16 7.56 -23.76
CA GLN A 5 -5.96 7.69 -22.94
C GLN A 5 -6.37 8.17 -21.55
N GLY A 6 -6.72 7.24 -20.67
CA GLY A 6 -6.70 7.46 -19.23
C GLY A 6 -5.25 7.45 -18.73
N ALA A 7 -4.59 8.61 -18.72
CA ALA A 7 -3.36 8.80 -17.97
C ALA A 7 -3.73 8.86 -16.48
N GLY A 8 -3.43 7.78 -15.77
CA GLY A 8 -3.50 7.72 -14.31
C GLY A 8 -2.09 7.84 -13.75
N GLY A 9 -1.75 9.00 -13.20
CA GLY A 9 -0.64 9.17 -12.27
C GLY A 9 -0.80 8.23 -11.09
N GLY A 10 0.21 7.38 -10.88
CA GLY A 10 0.25 6.45 -9.76
C GLY A 10 0.47 7.22 -8.47
N ILE A 11 -0.54 7.21 -7.60
CA ILE A 11 -0.41 7.49 -6.18
C ILE A 11 -0.36 6.10 -5.54
N GLU A 12 0.83 5.61 -5.19
CA GLU A 12 0.96 4.35 -4.45
C GLU A 12 1.43 4.64 -3.01
N SER A 13 0.66 4.12 -2.05
CA SER A 13 1.00 4.08 -0.64
C SER A 13 2.06 3.00 -0.38
N ASN A 14 3.23 3.48 0.04
CA ASN A 14 4.32 2.81 0.74
C ASN A 14 4.63 1.36 0.34
N ARG A 15 5.52 1.20 -0.65
CA ARG A 15 6.33 0.00 -0.85
C ARG A 15 7.80 0.40 -0.71
N ARG A 16 8.42 0.16 0.46
CA ARG A 16 9.87 0.35 0.63
C ARG A 16 10.56 -1.02 0.68
N HIS A 17 11.39 -1.25 -0.34
CA HIS A 17 12.45 -2.25 -0.34
C HIS A 17 13.71 -1.62 0.26
N LEU A 18 14.31 -2.28 1.25
CA LEU A 18 15.65 -1.95 1.76
C LEU A 18 16.68 -2.63 0.85
N SER A 19 17.55 -1.83 0.22
CA SER A 19 18.78 -2.33 -0.39
C SER A 19 19.98 -1.86 0.43
N THR A 20 20.80 -2.85 0.76
CA THR A 20 22.07 -2.82 1.48
C THR A 20 23.17 -2.12 0.67
N SER A 21 23.97 -1.24 1.29
CA SER A 21 25.39 -1.12 0.97
C SER A 21 26.22 -0.49 2.10
N THR A 22 27.19 -1.29 2.56
CA THR A 22 28.57 -0.97 2.96
C THR A 22 28.89 0.13 3.98
N ARG A 23 29.31 -0.40 5.14
CA ARG A 23 30.14 0.14 6.23
C ARG A 23 31.47 0.76 5.74
N ALA A 24 31.80 1.95 6.26
CA ALA A 24 33.17 2.42 6.45
C ALA A 24 33.25 3.27 7.74
N SER A 25 34.27 2.98 8.54
CA SER A 25 34.51 3.45 9.91
C SER A 25 35.07 4.88 9.99
N ALA A 26 34.75 5.63 11.06
CA ALA A 26 35.65 6.56 11.75
C ALA A 26 35.03 7.05 13.08
N GLU A 27 35.89 7.42 14.01
CA GLU A 27 35.76 7.46 15.48
C GLU A 27 35.16 8.75 16.07
N ASN A 28 34.74 8.67 17.36
CA ASN A 28 34.65 9.67 18.46
C ASN A 28 34.98 11.16 18.15
N GLU A 29 34.27 12.20 18.63
CA GLU A 29 33.87 12.56 20.02
C GLU A 29 32.96 13.84 19.97
N PRO A 30 32.21 14.22 21.04
CA PRO A 30 31.26 15.33 21.00
C PRO A 30 31.85 16.66 21.54
N ILE A 31 31.67 17.75 20.80
CA ILE A 31 31.98 19.11 21.28
C ILE A 31 30.68 19.87 21.54
N GLN A 32 30.54 20.33 22.79
CA GLN A 32 29.57 21.31 23.25
C GLN A 32 29.94 22.69 22.73
N GLU A 33 29.00 23.43 22.14
CA GLU A 33 29.14 24.87 21.94
C GLU A 33 28.03 25.64 22.64
N ALA A 34 28.48 26.64 23.39
CA ALA A 34 27.73 27.51 24.27
C ALA A 34 27.17 28.73 23.51
N GLU A 35 26.07 29.28 24.04
CA GLU A 35 25.53 30.59 23.71
C GLU A 35 26.57 31.71 23.82
N PRO A 36 26.34 32.82 23.10
CA PRO A 36 26.25 34.07 23.86
C PRO A 36 25.05 34.94 23.49
N GLN A 37 24.41 35.44 24.54
CA GLN A 37 23.48 36.56 24.56
C GLN A 37 24.15 37.88 24.13
N ALA A 38 23.45 38.65 23.30
CA ALA A 38 23.56 40.11 23.29
C ALA A 38 22.21 40.72 22.87
N GLY A 39 21.58 41.44 23.78
CA GLY A 39 20.29 42.11 23.55
C GLY A 39 20.43 43.50 22.91
N LYS A 40 19.36 43.93 22.23
CA LYS A 40 18.85 45.31 22.24
C LYS A 40 17.38 45.35 21.76
N GLN A 41 16.54 45.85 22.66
CA GLN A 41 15.18 46.41 22.57
C GLN A 41 14.96 47.28 21.28
N THR A 42 13.77 47.53 20.68
CA THR A 42 12.35 47.53 21.10
C THR A 42 11.42 47.75 19.87
N GLN A 43 10.11 47.51 20.07
CA GLN A 43 8.90 48.12 19.46
C GLN A 43 8.05 47.33 18.43
N GLN A 44 6.92 46.80 18.96
CA GLN A 44 5.52 46.83 18.51
C GLN A 44 5.19 46.94 17.01
N GLU A 45 4.37 46.02 16.49
CA GLU A 45 2.93 46.27 16.24
C GLU A 45 2.20 44.98 15.83
N GLU A 46 1.08 44.70 16.49
CA GLU A 46 0.07 43.75 16.04
C GLU A 46 -0.76 44.41 14.93
N THR A 47 -1.01 43.70 13.82
CA THR A 47 -2.23 43.98 13.04
C THR A 47 -2.74 42.72 12.34
N LYS A 48 -3.94 42.32 12.75
CA LYS A 48 -4.87 41.47 11.98
C LYS A 48 -5.08 42.06 10.58
N THR A 49 -5.10 41.22 9.56
CA THR A 49 -5.80 41.57 8.32
C THR A 49 -6.70 40.43 7.83
N GLN A 50 -7.95 40.83 7.73
CA GLN A 50 -9.17 40.14 7.35
C GLN A 50 -9.26 40.13 5.82
N PHE A 51 -9.56 38.99 5.20
CA PHE A 51 -9.84 38.94 3.75
C PHE A 51 -11.22 39.56 3.49
N GLN A 52 -11.23 40.65 2.73
CA GLN A 52 -12.40 41.44 2.36
C GLN A 52 -12.98 40.93 1.02
N GLN A 53 -14.28 40.60 1.02
CA GLN A 53 -15.10 40.45 -0.18
C GLN A 53 -15.27 41.80 -0.87
N SER A 54 -15.24 41.82 -2.20
CA SER A 54 -15.79 42.91 -3.01
C SER A 54 -16.69 42.36 -4.11
N SER A 55 -17.88 42.95 -4.18
CA SER A 55 -19.05 42.56 -4.98
C SER A 55 -19.10 43.24 -6.36
N GLN A 56 -19.74 42.52 -7.30
CA GLN A 56 -20.57 42.93 -8.45
C GLN A 56 -20.20 44.13 -9.33
N ASP A 57 -20.09 43.87 -10.65
CA ASP A 57 -20.92 44.59 -11.65
C ASP A 57 -21.04 43.80 -12.97
N SER A 58 -22.22 43.83 -13.59
CA SER A 58 -22.53 43.28 -14.93
C SER A 58 -22.52 44.39 -15.99
N PRO A 59 -22.39 44.06 -17.29
CA PRO A 59 -23.58 44.25 -18.16
C PRO A 59 -23.78 43.21 -19.29
N ARG A 60 -25.00 43.27 -19.83
CA ARG A 60 -25.70 42.50 -20.88
C ARG A 60 -24.92 42.18 -22.17
N GLY A 61 -25.07 40.92 -22.61
CA GLY A 61 -25.89 40.51 -23.78
C GLY A 61 -25.31 40.65 -25.19
N PHE A 62 -25.01 39.52 -25.85
CA PHE A 62 -25.03 39.36 -27.32
C PHE A 62 -25.12 37.85 -27.70
N ASN A 63 -26.16 37.46 -28.46
CA ASN A 63 -26.28 36.18 -29.20
C ASN A 63 -25.45 36.24 -30.50
N PRO A 64 -24.95 35.12 -31.09
CA PRO A 64 -25.70 34.36 -32.12
C PRO A 64 -25.26 32.85 -32.24
N PRO A 65 -25.48 32.12 -33.35
CA PRO A 65 -26.60 31.20 -33.54
C PRO A 65 -26.21 29.72 -33.69
N SER A 66 -27.23 28.87 -33.64
CA SER A 66 -27.25 27.44 -33.94
C SER A 66 -26.88 27.13 -35.40
N ASN A 67 -26.09 26.07 -35.63
CA ASN A 67 -26.27 25.20 -36.79
C ASN A 67 -25.81 23.77 -36.50
N THR A 68 -26.69 22.87 -36.91
CA THR A 68 -26.77 21.42 -36.80
C THR A 68 -25.65 20.64 -37.53
N SER A 69 -25.25 19.49 -37.01
CA SER A 69 -25.48 18.18 -37.67
C SER A 69 -24.95 16.99 -36.83
N THR A 70 -25.86 16.05 -36.55
CA THR A 70 -25.62 14.68 -36.06
C THR A 70 -24.95 13.80 -37.12
N PRO A 71 -24.36 12.64 -36.75
CA PRO A 71 -25.10 11.40 -37.04
C PRO A 71 -25.02 10.28 -35.97
N GLN A 72 -26.22 9.73 -35.71
CA GLN A 72 -26.66 8.34 -35.51
C GLN A 72 -25.74 7.22 -34.95
N THR A 73 -26.26 6.65 -33.86
CA THR A 73 -26.20 5.30 -33.24
C THR A 73 -26.22 4.10 -34.24
N ALA A 74 -25.79 2.85 -34.01
CA ALA A 74 -25.72 1.93 -32.84
C ALA A 74 -24.83 0.68 -33.25
N PRO A 75 -24.95 -0.54 -32.67
CA PRO A 75 -24.68 -1.04 -31.30
C PRO A 75 -23.71 -2.26 -31.30
N LEU A 76 -22.95 -2.57 -30.24
CA LEU A 76 -22.32 -3.91 -30.11
C LEU A 76 -22.22 -4.43 -28.65
N MET A 77 -23.18 -5.31 -28.35
CA MET A 77 -23.14 -6.63 -27.70
C MET A 77 -22.03 -7.01 -26.69
N ALA A 78 -22.53 -7.63 -25.63
CA ALA A 78 -21.89 -8.29 -24.50
C ALA A 78 -20.85 -9.36 -24.87
N ARG A 79 -19.87 -9.58 -23.96
CA ARG A 79 -18.87 -10.64 -24.07
C ARG A 79 -18.92 -11.54 -22.83
N ALA A 80 -19.30 -12.79 -23.06
CA ALA A 80 -19.19 -13.89 -22.11
C ALA A 80 -17.82 -14.59 -22.24
N SER A 81 -17.41 -15.17 -21.12
CA SER A 81 -16.14 -15.86 -20.83
C SER A 81 -15.97 -17.21 -21.54
N SER A 82 -14.72 -17.61 -21.82
CA SER A 82 -14.20 -18.98 -21.57
C SER A 82 -12.70 -19.15 -21.91
N ASN A 83 -12.09 -20.07 -21.16
CA ASN A 83 -10.67 -20.35 -20.94
C ASN A 83 -9.95 -21.19 -22.04
N SER A 84 -8.66 -21.46 -21.75
CA SER A 84 -7.85 -22.69 -21.92
C SER A 84 -6.82 -22.82 -23.07
N SER A 85 -5.55 -22.58 -22.70
CA SER A 85 -4.35 -23.47 -22.66
C SER A 85 -3.91 -24.43 -23.79
N THR A 86 -2.62 -24.26 -24.15
CA THR A 86 -1.51 -25.24 -24.39
C THR A 86 -1.60 -26.33 -25.48
N SER A 87 -0.62 -26.40 -26.39
CA SER A 87 0.51 -27.38 -26.37
C SER A 87 1.22 -27.58 -27.73
N SER A 88 2.57 -27.53 -27.70
CA SER A 88 3.60 -28.30 -28.45
C SER A 88 3.61 -28.52 -29.99
N THR A 89 4.82 -28.25 -30.54
CA THR A 89 5.56 -28.68 -31.76
C THR A 89 5.30 -30.13 -32.27
N PRO A 90 5.77 -30.61 -33.48
CA PRO A 90 6.96 -30.17 -34.26
C PRO A 90 6.92 -30.31 -35.83
N SER A 91 8.04 -29.89 -36.46
CA SER A 91 8.72 -30.39 -37.69
C SER A 91 8.12 -30.22 -39.12
N ALA A 92 8.97 -29.71 -40.02
CA ALA A 92 8.86 -29.58 -41.50
C ALA A 92 8.98 -30.96 -42.23
N PRO A 93 8.85 -31.13 -43.58
CA PRO A 93 9.32 -30.23 -44.67
C PRO A 93 8.49 -30.14 -45.99
N THR A 94 8.86 -29.14 -46.79
CA THR A 94 8.87 -28.98 -48.27
C THR A 94 7.94 -29.80 -49.18
N ASP A 95 7.14 -29.12 -50.01
CA ASP A 95 7.18 -29.28 -51.49
C ASP A 95 6.47 -28.13 -52.22
N GLY A 96 7.01 -27.76 -53.38
CA GLY A 96 6.80 -26.46 -54.03
C GLY A 96 5.68 -26.34 -55.05
N TYR A 97 5.51 -25.13 -55.60
CA TYR A 97 5.07 -24.89 -56.98
C TYR A 97 5.31 -23.42 -57.39
N PHE A 98 5.63 -23.24 -58.66
CA PHE A 98 5.94 -21.99 -59.37
C PHE A 98 4.82 -20.93 -59.29
N GLY A 99 5.19 -19.64 -59.26
CA GLY A 99 4.25 -18.54 -59.47
C GLY A 99 4.87 -17.13 -59.37
N SER A 100 5.40 -16.67 -60.51
CA SER A 100 5.50 -15.29 -61.02
C SER A 100 5.53 -14.10 -60.02
N ALA A 101 6.68 -13.40 -60.02
CA ALA A 101 6.92 -12.16 -59.30
C ALA A 101 6.03 -10.99 -59.78
N PRO A 102 5.53 -10.17 -58.83
CA PRO A 102 5.31 -8.75 -59.04
C PRO A 102 6.38 -7.93 -58.32
N GLU A 103 6.85 -6.92 -59.02
CA GLU A 103 7.83 -5.90 -58.70
C GLU A 103 7.67 -5.29 -57.28
N VAL A 104 8.71 -5.39 -56.47
CA VAL A 104 8.79 -4.81 -55.13
C VAL A 104 8.88 -3.29 -55.26
N LYS A 105 7.74 -2.59 -55.08
CA LYS A 105 7.76 -1.18 -54.69
C LYS A 105 8.50 -1.08 -53.36
N ALA A 106 9.61 -0.37 -53.36
CA ALA A 106 10.35 -0.01 -52.16
C ALA A 106 9.39 0.55 -51.09
N PRO A 107 9.52 0.13 -49.81
CA PRO A 107 8.67 0.67 -48.76
C PRO A 107 8.95 2.17 -48.64
N ALA A 108 7.90 2.98 -48.74
CA ALA A 108 7.96 4.41 -48.46
C ALA A 108 8.65 4.65 -47.10
N PRO A 109 9.45 5.72 -46.95
CA PRO A 109 10.13 6.02 -45.70
C PRO A 109 9.07 6.15 -44.61
N ARG A 110 9.22 5.34 -43.56
CA ARG A 110 8.39 5.45 -42.36
C ARG A 110 8.61 6.85 -41.82
N VAL A 111 7.59 7.70 -41.84
CA VAL A 111 7.63 8.99 -41.16
C VAL A 111 7.86 8.69 -39.68
N SER A 112 9.11 8.80 -39.23
CA SER A 112 9.48 8.70 -37.83
C SER A 112 8.76 9.81 -37.10
N ARG A 113 7.79 9.46 -36.26
CA ARG A 113 7.16 10.45 -35.38
C ARG A 113 8.26 11.12 -34.54
N PRO A 114 8.24 12.45 -34.38
CA PRO A 114 9.18 13.14 -33.52
C PRO A 114 9.21 12.52 -32.12
N VAL A 115 10.41 12.30 -31.58
CA VAL A 115 10.57 11.78 -30.23
C VAL A 115 10.45 12.94 -29.24
N GLU A 116 9.52 12.83 -28.30
CA GLU A 116 9.24 13.88 -27.31
C GLU A 116 10.18 13.77 -26.09
N PRO A 117 10.50 14.92 -25.43
CA PRO A 117 11.23 14.91 -24.18
C PRO A 117 10.54 14.07 -23.09
N PRO A 118 11.29 13.39 -22.21
CA PRO A 118 10.71 12.50 -21.20
C PRO A 118 9.92 13.22 -20.10
N VAL A 119 10.22 14.49 -19.88
CA VAL A 119 9.54 15.36 -18.91
C VAL A 119 9.11 16.63 -19.63
N THR A 120 7.81 16.87 -19.66
CA THR A 120 7.17 18.05 -20.26
C THR A 120 6.15 18.65 -19.30
N LYS A 121 5.72 19.88 -19.58
CA LYS A 121 4.63 20.53 -18.85
C LYS A 121 3.35 19.66 -18.83
N VAL A 122 3.04 18.97 -19.93
CA VAL A 122 1.88 18.08 -20.01
C VAL A 122 2.05 16.89 -19.07
N THR A 123 3.20 16.22 -19.08
CA THR A 123 3.45 15.07 -18.19
C THR A 123 3.44 15.44 -16.71
N LEU A 124 3.74 16.71 -16.37
CA LEU A 124 3.73 17.23 -15.00
C LEU A 124 2.42 17.94 -14.64
N SER A 125 1.48 18.09 -15.57
CA SER A 125 0.24 18.85 -15.34
C SER A 125 -0.69 18.19 -14.32
N GLU A 126 -0.58 16.87 -14.12
CA GLU A 126 -1.32 16.15 -13.07
C GLU A 126 -0.93 16.63 -11.65
N LEU A 127 0.25 17.24 -11.51
CA LEU A 127 0.75 17.82 -10.26
C LEU A 127 0.28 19.26 -10.03
N ASP A 128 -0.51 19.83 -10.94
CA ASP A 128 -1.04 21.18 -10.76
C ASP A 128 -2.19 21.20 -9.73
N VAL A 129 -2.27 22.27 -8.93
CA VAL A 129 -3.27 22.46 -7.87
C VAL A 129 -4.69 22.15 -8.34
N GLY A 130 -5.06 22.62 -9.54
CA GLY A 130 -6.40 22.37 -10.09
C GLY A 130 -6.69 20.89 -10.32
N LYS A 131 -5.70 20.10 -10.78
CA LYS A 131 -5.84 18.66 -10.99
C LYS A 131 -5.84 17.90 -9.65
N ILE A 132 -4.94 18.27 -8.75
CA ILE A 132 -4.88 17.76 -7.37
C ILE A 132 -6.25 17.93 -6.68
N MET A 133 -6.82 19.13 -6.75
CA MET A 133 -8.09 19.45 -6.11
C MET A 133 -9.30 18.71 -6.69
N HIS A 134 -9.28 18.26 -7.94
CA HIS A 134 -10.43 17.60 -8.57
C HIS A 134 -10.22 16.10 -8.76
N ASN A 135 -9.12 15.55 -8.27
CA ASN A 135 -8.84 14.13 -8.36
C ASN A 135 -9.60 13.37 -7.24
N PRO A 136 -10.62 12.56 -7.58
CA PRO A 136 -11.43 11.86 -6.58
C PRO A 136 -10.63 10.83 -5.79
N LYS A 137 -9.74 10.07 -6.45
CA LYS A 137 -8.93 9.04 -5.79
C LYS A 137 -7.93 9.66 -4.81
N LEU A 138 -7.28 10.77 -5.20
CA LEU A 138 -6.37 11.50 -4.31
C LEU A 138 -7.09 12.06 -3.09
N ARG A 139 -8.29 12.64 -3.28
CA ARG A 139 -9.13 13.14 -2.18
C ARG A 139 -9.61 12.03 -1.25
N HIS A 140 -9.83 10.84 -1.77
CA HIS A 140 -10.15 9.69 -0.95
C HIS A 140 -8.92 9.25 -0.14
N ASP A 141 -7.78 9.02 -0.80
CA ASP A 141 -6.58 8.46 -0.17
C ASP A 141 -5.93 9.39 0.88
N ILE A 142 -6.08 10.71 0.73
CA ILE A 142 -5.56 11.69 1.71
C ILE A 142 -6.19 11.53 3.11
N ASN A 143 -7.38 10.92 3.19
CA ASN A 143 -8.06 10.62 4.46
C ASN A 143 -7.41 9.46 5.21
N PHE A 144 -6.51 8.69 4.61
CA PHE A 144 -5.98 7.49 5.26
C PHE A 144 -4.46 7.48 5.39
N ASP A 145 -3.76 8.27 4.58
CA ASP A 145 -2.31 8.25 4.48
C ASP A 145 -1.70 9.62 4.85
N PRO A 146 -1.24 9.80 6.12
CA PRO A 146 -0.55 11.01 6.56
C PRO A 146 0.72 11.32 5.77
N GLU A 147 1.37 10.29 5.26
CA GLU A 147 2.60 10.39 4.49
C GLU A 147 2.34 10.49 2.99
N LEU A 148 1.09 10.69 2.53
CA LEU A 148 0.82 10.84 1.10
C LEU A 148 1.60 12.03 0.51
N HIS A 149 2.45 11.73 -0.46
CA HIS A 149 3.17 12.70 -1.30
C HIS A 149 3.50 12.08 -2.66
N PHE A 150 3.60 12.93 -3.67
CA PHE A 150 4.04 12.55 -5.00
C PHE A 150 5.52 12.17 -5.01
N ARG A 151 5.83 11.10 -5.74
CA ARG A 151 7.17 10.62 -6.03
C ARG A 151 7.29 10.29 -7.52
N PRO A 152 8.52 10.30 -8.08
CA PRO A 152 8.72 9.79 -9.44
C PRO A 152 8.29 8.33 -9.53
N ASN A 153 7.41 8.00 -10.47
CA ASN A 153 7.00 6.62 -10.70
C ASN A 153 8.06 5.88 -11.52
N LEU A 154 8.89 5.09 -10.84
CA LEU A 154 9.94 4.26 -11.45
C LEU A 154 9.55 2.76 -11.45
N ASP A 155 8.40 2.41 -10.90
CA ASP A 155 8.06 1.03 -10.58
C ASP A 155 7.29 0.32 -11.70
N GLY A 156 7.45 -1.00 -11.74
CA GLY A 156 6.72 -1.91 -12.62
C GLY A 156 6.97 -1.72 -14.11
N ASP A 157 6.10 -2.31 -14.92
CA ASP A 157 6.22 -2.25 -16.38
C ASP A 157 5.99 -0.84 -16.92
N LYS A 158 5.22 0.00 -16.22
CA LYS A 158 5.01 1.41 -16.58
C LYS A 158 6.29 2.21 -16.41
N GLY A 159 6.98 2.08 -15.27
CA GLY A 159 8.28 2.71 -15.02
C GLY A 159 9.31 2.30 -16.06
N LYS A 160 9.42 0.99 -16.34
CA LYS A 160 10.30 0.47 -17.40
C LYS A 160 9.99 1.07 -18.77
N ARG A 161 8.72 1.15 -19.17
CA ARG A 161 8.31 1.77 -20.45
C ARG A 161 8.62 3.27 -20.49
N LYS A 162 8.44 3.99 -19.37
CA LYS A 162 8.81 5.42 -19.26
C LYS A 162 10.31 5.59 -19.46
N GLN A 163 11.11 4.76 -18.80
CA GLN A 163 12.57 4.78 -18.93
C GLN A 163 13.03 4.49 -20.36
N HIS A 164 12.51 3.45 -21.01
CA HIS A 164 12.86 3.14 -22.40
C HIS A 164 12.55 4.30 -23.37
N LYS A 165 11.41 4.98 -23.18
CA LYS A 165 11.09 6.17 -23.99
C LYS A 165 12.05 7.33 -23.73
N ALA A 166 12.42 7.54 -22.47
CA ALA A 166 13.40 8.56 -22.10
C ALA A 166 14.76 8.27 -22.73
N ASP A 167 15.24 7.03 -22.64
CA ASP A 167 16.52 6.62 -23.20
C ASP A 167 16.54 6.76 -24.73
N LEU A 168 15.43 6.41 -25.40
CA LEU A 168 15.28 6.66 -26.84
C LEU A 168 15.46 8.15 -27.18
N PHE A 169 14.79 9.05 -26.44
CA PHE A 169 14.92 10.49 -26.65
C PHE A 169 16.36 10.98 -26.44
N TRP A 170 17.01 10.59 -25.35
CA TRP A 170 18.37 11.03 -25.04
C TRP A 170 19.40 10.51 -26.05
N ASN A 171 19.26 9.26 -26.49
CA ASN A 171 20.13 8.69 -27.51
C ASN A 171 19.97 9.43 -28.85
N THR A 172 18.72 9.68 -29.29
CA THR A 172 18.46 10.46 -30.50
C THR A 172 19.01 11.88 -30.41
N LEU A 173 18.84 12.57 -29.27
CA LEU A 173 19.42 13.91 -29.06
C LEU A 173 20.95 13.90 -29.15
N GLN A 174 21.60 12.89 -28.56
CA GLN A 174 23.06 12.75 -28.60
C GLN A 174 23.56 12.49 -30.02
N GLU A 175 22.91 11.61 -30.78
CA GLU A 175 23.22 11.35 -32.18
C GLU A 175 23.07 12.62 -33.01
N GLN A 176 21.96 13.34 -32.84
CA GLN A 176 21.68 14.58 -33.56
C GLN A 176 22.72 15.68 -33.27
N LEU A 177 23.06 15.89 -31.99
CA LEU A 177 24.10 16.86 -31.62
C LEU A 177 25.47 16.46 -32.17
N THR A 178 25.82 15.18 -32.14
CA THR A 178 27.08 14.67 -32.70
C THR A 178 27.16 14.92 -34.20
N GLN A 179 26.08 14.62 -34.92
CA GLN A 179 26.01 14.84 -36.37
C GLN A 179 26.05 16.34 -36.69
N PHE A 180 25.36 17.19 -35.93
CA PHE A 180 25.40 18.63 -36.10
C PHE A 180 26.81 19.21 -35.91
N VAL A 181 27.55 18.76 -34.89
CA VAL A 181 28.93 19.21 -34.65
C VAL A 181 29.88 18.75 -35.75
N ARG A 182 29.68 17.54 -36.28
CA ARG A 182 30.56 16.94 -37.29
C ARG A 182 30.29 17.47 -38.70
N GLU A 183 29.02 17.53 -39.11
CA GLU A 183 28.57 17.85 -40.47
C GLU A 183 27.35 18.80 -40.43
N PRO A 184 27.54 20.09 -40.05
CA PRO A 184 26.43 21.02 -39.83
C PRO A 184 25.52 21.23 -41.06
N GLU A 185 26.09 21.35 -42.26
CA GLU A 185 25.33 21.62 -43.48
C GLU A 185 24.39 20.45 -43.85
N ALA A 186 24.90 19.22 -43.79
CA ALA A 186 24.12 18.02 -44.04
C ALA A 186 23.02 17.84 -42.98
N PHE A 187 23.34 18.14 -41.71
CA PHE A 187 22.37 18.10 -40.63
C PHE A 187 21.24 19.11 -40.86
N ILE A 188 21.56 20.37 -41.17
CA ILE A 188 20.56 21.43 -41.41
C ILE A 188 19.72 21.10 -42.64
N ALA A 189 20.30 20.52 -43.70
CA ALA A 189 19.54 20.09 -44.87
C ALA A 189 18.53 18.96 -44.53
N ALA A 190 18.88 18.06 -43.61
CA ALA A 190 18.03 16.95 -43.21
C ALA A 190 16.96 17.34 -42.17
N HIS A 191 17.32 18.15 -41.17
CA HIS A 191 16.53 18.41 -39.96
C HIS A 191 16.15 19.89 -39.77
N GLY A 192 16.70 20.81 -40.55
CA GLY A 192 16.52 22.25 -40.36
C GLY A 192 15.14 22.79 -40.71
N GLN A 193 14.32 22.02 -41.43
CA GLN A 193 12.92 22.37 -41.76
C GLN A 193 11.89 21.41 -41.14
N GLY A 194 12.34 20.37 -40.42
CA GLY A 194 11.49 19.36 -39.81
C GLY A 194 11.27 19.58 -38.30
N ASP A 195 10.18 19.02 -37.77
CA ASP A 195 9.91 18.96 -36.33
C ASP A 195 10.67 17.80 -35.63
N ASP A 196 11.65 17.21 -36.30
CA ASP A 196 12.38 16.03 -35.85
C ASP A 196 13.64 16.34 -35.04
N TRP A 197 14.06 17.61 -34.97
CA TRP A 197 15.13 18.06 -34.10
C TRP A 197 14.68 18.04 -32.61
N CYS A 198 15.37 17.26 -31.75
CA CYS A 198 15.09 17.15 -30.31
C CYS A 198 15.46 18.39 -29.42
N LEU A 199 16.53 19.14 -29.71
CA LEU A 199 16.93 20.34 -28.94
C LEU A 199 15.86 21.45 -28.85
N PRO A 200 15.21 21.93 -29.94
CA PRO A 200 14.13 22.91 -29.80
C PRO A 200 12.99 22.44 -28.92
N SER A 201 12.58 21.17 -29.05
CA SER A 201 11.49 20.60 -28.25
C SER A 201 11.90 20.46 -26.77
N LEU A 202 13.15 20.10 -26.49
CA LEU A 202 13.72 20.11 -25.14
C LEU A 202 13.72 21.51 -24.53
N LEU A 203 14.25 22.52 -25.23
CA LEU A 203 14.32 23.89 -24.73
C LEU A 203 12.93 24.48 -24.49
N LYS A 204 11.97 24.20 -25.37
CA LYS A 204 10.54 24.55 -25.16
C LYS A 204 9.99 23.87 -23.91
N ALA A 205 10.22 22.57 -23.73
CA ALA A 205 9.76 21.84 -22.55
C ALA A 205 10.37 22.42 -21.25
N VAL A 206 11.67 22.69 -21.23
CA VAL A 206 12.36 23.35 -20.10
C VAL A 206 11.70 24.69 -19.78
N LYS A 207 11.52 25.55 -20.79
CA LYS A 207 10.88 26.87 -20.63
C LYS A 207 9.48 26.75 -20.04
N GLU A 208 8.65 25.90 -20.61
CA GLU A 208 7.28 25.70 -20.18
C GLU A 208 7.18 25.17 -18.75
N ILE A 209 8.09 24.28 -18.33
CA ILE A 209 8.11 23.78 -16.95
C ILE A 209 8.50 24.90 -15.99
N ILE A 210 9.58 25.65 -16.27
CA ILE A 210 10.03 26.77 -15.42
C ILE A 210 8.92 27.81 -15.29
N GLN A 211 8.18 28.12 -16.37
CA GLN A 211 7.01 29.03 -16.30
C GLN A 211 5.94 28.59 -15.29
N THR A 212 5.81 27.27 -15.03
CA THR A 212 4.88 26.76 -14.00
C THR A 212 5.46 26.79 -12.58
N LEU A 213 6.79 26.93 -12.44
CA LEU A 213 7.49 26.95 -11.15
C LEU A 213 7.69 28.38 -10.65
N VAL A 214 7.82 29.35 -11.56
CA VAL A 214 8.10 30.75 -11.20
C VAL A 214 6.82 31.60 -11.08
N PRO A 215 6.82 32.62 -10.21
CA PRO A 215 5.76 33.62 -10.14
C PRO A 215 5.51 34.35 -11.47
N GLN A 216 4.30 34.88 -11.66
CA GLN A 216 3.90 35.58 -12.90
C GLN A 216 4.85 36.74 -13.27
N ARG A 217 5.37 37.49 -12.28
CA ARG A 217 6.32 38.60 -12.48
C ARG A 217 7.63 38.17 -13.13
N ASP A 218 8.09 36.95 -12.86
CA ASP A 218 9.41 36.47 -13.28
C ASP A 218 9.34 35.83 -14.68
N ARG A 219 8.12 35.61 -15.21
CA ARG A 219 7.90 35.01 -16.53
C ARG A 219 8.44 35.86 -17.68
N VAL A 220 8.39 37.20 -17.55
CA VAL A 220 8.92 38.10 -18.59
C VAL A 220 10.43 37.92 -18.72
N TYR A 221 11.16 37.93 -17.60
CA TYR A 221 12.61 37.68 -17.57
C TYR A 221 12.97 36.28 -18.08
N LEU A 222 12.14 35.27 -17.79
CA LEU A 222 12.30 33.93 -18.33
C LEU A 222 12.09 33.88 -19.85
N ASP A 223 11.09 34.59 -20.38
CA ASP A 223 10.79 34.62 -21.80
C ASP A 223 11.91 35.31 -22.60
N GLU A 224 12.54 36.34 -22.04
CA GLU A 224 13.71 37.00 -22.60
C GLU A 224 14.98 36.13 -22.50
N GLY A 225 15.26 35.56 -21.32
CA GLY A 225 16.47 34.78 -21.07
C GLY A 225 16.49 33.40 -21.74
N LEU A 226 15.33 32.79 -21.94
CA LEU A 226 15.14 31.50 -22.61
C LEU A 226 14.25 31.66 -23.86
N ASN A 227 14.63 32.57 -24.76
CA ASN A 227 14.01 32.69 -26.07
C ASN A 227 14.53 31.58 -27.01
N VAL A 228 13.73 30.53 -27.17
CA VAL A 228 14.12 29.33 -27.93
C VAL A 228 14.44 29.65 -29.39
N ASP A 229 13.67 30.51 -30.04
CA ASP A 229 13.89 30.85 -31.46
C ASP A 229 15.22 31.58 -31.64
N LEU A 230 15.54 32.53 -30.75
CA LEU A 230 16.82 33.24 -30.75
C LEU A 230 17.99 32.30 -30.43
N LEU A 231 17.83 31.40 -29.44
CA LEU A 231 18.85 30.43 -29.08
C LEU A 231 19.15 29.48 -30.25
N MET A 232 18.12 28.98 -30.94
CA MET A 232 18.30 28.14 -32.11
C MET A 232 19.00 28.90 -33.24
N GLN A 233 18.64 30.17 -33.49
CA GLN A 233 19.36 31.01 -34.48
C GLN A 233 20.86 31.17 -34.13
N GLN A 234 21.19 31.39 -32.86
CA GLN A 234 22.57 31.47 -32.40
C GLN A 234 23.28 30.13 -32.53
N PHE A 235 22.58 29.03 -32.27
CA PHE A 235 23.08 27.66 -32.38
C PHE A 235 23.45 27.33 -33.83
N TYR A 236 22.54 27.61 -34.79
CA TYR A 236 22.78 27.41 -36.22
C TYR A 236 23.96 28.22 -36.77
N ARG A 237 24.24 29.39 -36.19
CA ARG A 237 25.36 30.26 -36.58
C ARG A 237 26.66 29.96 -35.83
N GLY A 238 26.65 29.00 -34.89
CA GLY A 238 27.83 28.66 -34.08
C GLY A 238 28.27 29.76 -33.10
N ILE A 239 27.36 30.66 -32.70
CA ILE A 239 27.65 31.79 -31.79
C ILE A 239 26.92 31.67 -30.44
N ALA A 240 26.25 30.55 -30.19
CA ALA A 240 25.51 30.33 -28.94
C ALA A 240 26.48 30.20 -27.75
N ASP A 241 26.29 31.04 -26.74
CA ASP A 241 27.05 31.00 -25.49
C ASP A 241 26.32 30.10 -24.47
N LEU A 242 26.61 28.80 -24.53
CA LEU A 242 25.98 27.81 -23.65
C LEU A 242 26.42 27.93 -22.19
N GLU A 243 27.63 28.42 -21.93
CA GLU A 243 28.14 28.63 -20.56
C GLU A 243 27.37 29.76 -19.88
N LYS A 244 27.16 30.88 -20.59
CA LYS A 244 26.32 31.97 -20.10
C LYS A 244 24.87 31.54 -19.88
N LEU A 245 24.31 30.73 -20.78
CA LEU A 245 22.97 30.18 -20.62
C LEU A 245 22.88 29.26 -19.39
N ALA A 246 23.84 28.36 -19.20
CA ALA A 246 23.91 27.46 -18.06
C ALA A 246 24.04 28.22 -16.73
N LEU A 247 24.87 29.27 -16.69
CA LEU A 247 25.03 30.13 -15.51
C LEU A 247 23.73 30.85 -15.16
N TRP A 248 23.06 31.41 -16.17
CA TRP A 248 21.77 32.07 -15.99
C TRP A 248 20.70 31.09 -15.49
N LEU A 249 20.57 29.91 -16.12
CA LEU A 249 19.66 28.85 -15.67
C LEU A 249 19.94 28.43 -14.23
N SER A 250 21.20 28.22 -13.86
CA SER A 250 21.59 27.87 -12.49
C SER A 250 21.10 28.92 -11.48
N ARG A 251 21.28 30.21 -11.77
CA ARG A 251 20.80 31.30 -10.90
C ARG A 251 19.28 31.32 -10.78
N VAL A 252 18.56 31.18 -11.89
CA VAL A 252 17.09 31.13 -11.88
C VAL A 252 16.60 29.95 -11.05
N LEU A 253 17.16 28.75 -11.25
CA LEU A 253 16.74 27.56 -10.51
C LEU A 253 17.04 27.68 -9.02
N LYS A 254 18.25 28.10 -8.63
CA LYS A 254 18.61 28.34 -7.21
C LYS A 254 17.73 29.38 -6.53
N SER A 255 17.27 30.39 -7.27
CA SER A 255 16.37 31.42 -6.71
C SER A 255 14.96 30.92 -6.40
N HIS A 256 14.56 29.78 -7.00
CA HIS A 256 13.20 29.23 -6.87
C HIS A 256 13.15 27.82 -6.25
N CYS A 257 14.26 27.09 -6.16
CA CYS A 257 14.30 25.76 -5.56
C CYS A 257 14.55 25.80 -4.05
N ALA A 258 14.39 24.63 -3.42
CA ALA A 258 14.82 24.45 -2.02
C ALA A 258 16.36 24.41 -1.95
N PRO A 259 17.00 24.98 -0.91
CA PRO A 259 18.47 25.04 -0.81
C PRO A 259 19.17 23.67 -0.90
N MET A 260 18.51 22.61 -0.44
CA MET A 260 19.00 21.23 -0.55
C MET A 260 19.15 20.73 -2.00
N ARG A 261 18.56 21.42 -2.99
CA ARG A 261 18.67 21.09 -4.41
C ARG A 261 19.81 21.83 -5.10
N ASP A 262 20.45 22.79 -4.44
CA ASP A 262 21.48 23.63 -5.05
C ASP A 262 22.66 22.81 -5.57
N GLU A 263 23.05 21.74 -4.87
CA GLU A 263 24.11 20.83 -5.33
C GLU A 263 23.76 20.16 -6.66
N TRP A 264 22.48 19.78 -6.86
CA TRP A 264 22.03 19.18 -8.11
C TRP A 264 22.05 20.21 -9.26
N VAL A 265 21.70 21.46 -8.95
CA VAL A 265 21.80 22.58 -9.89
C VAL A 265 23.26 22.86 -10.25
N ASP A 266 24.18 22.78 -9.30
CA ASP A 266 25.61 22.95 -9.53
C ASP A 266 26.22 21.82 -10.37
N GLN A 267 25.79 20.58 -10.14
CA GLN A 267 26.18 19.44 -10.98
C GLN A 267 25.67 19.62 -12.42
N MET A 268 24.43 20.07 -12.61
CA MET A 268 23.87 20.40 -13.92
C MET A 268 24.66 21.50 -14.63
N TYR A 269 24.97 22.59 -13.91
CA TYR A 269 25.79 23.69 -14.43
C TYR A 269 27.18 23.22 -14.86
N SER A 270 27.84 22.43 -14.00
CA SER A 270 29.17 21.88 -14.26
C SER A 270 29.19 21.01 -15.52
N GLN A 271 28.21 20.11 -15.68
CA GLN A 271 28.09 19.23 -16.86
C GLN A 271 27.83 20.02 -18.15
N LEU A 272 26.93 21.01 -18.13
CA LEU A 272 26.66 21.84 -19.31
C LEU A 272 27.88 22.68 -19.70
N SER A 273 28.57 23.26 -18.71
CA SER A 273 29.73 24.13 -18.93
C SER A 273 30.95 23.33 -19.40
N ASN A 274 31.25 22.19 -18.76
CA ASN A 274 32.36 21.32 -19.14
C ASN A 274 32.11 20.66 -20.51
N GLY A 275 30.90 20.17 -20.76
CA GLY A 275 30.53 19.59 -22.05
C GLY A 275 30.72 20.58 -23.19
N ASN A 276 30.34 21.86 -22.99
CA ASN A 276 30.60 22.92 -23.96
C ASN A 276 32.09 23.23 -24.13
N ARG A 277 32.84 23.42 -23.02
CA ARG A 277 34.25 23.82 -23.05
C ARG A 277 35.18 22.75 -23.62
N THR A 278 34.87 21.49 -23.39
CA THR A 278 35.63 20.33 -23.88
C THR A 278 35.11 19.78 -25.20
N ASN A 279 34.01 20.34 -25.72
CA ASN A 279 33.28 19.84 -26.89
C ASN A 279 32.87 18.36 -26.76
N ASN A 280 32.51 17.95 -25.54
CA ASN A 280 32.04 16.61 -25.21
C ASN A 280 30.51 16.57 -25.25
N VAL A 281 29.96 16.07 -26.36
CA VAL A 281 28.51 15.97 -26.59
C VAL A 281 27.81 15.09 -25.55
N GLU A 282 28.46 14.00 -25.10
CA GLU A 282 27.87 13.10 -24.10
C GLU A 282 27.69 13.81 -22.74
N GLU A 283 28.70 14.57 -22.32
CA GLU A 283 28.63 15.36 -21.08
C GLU A 283 27.60 16.49 -21.18
N LEU A 284 27.48 17.12 -22.36
CA LEU A 284 26.45 18.14 -22.62
C LEU A 284 25.03 17.56 -22.52
N VAL A 285 24.77 16.40 -23.13
CA VAL A 285 23.48 15.69 -23.04
C VAL A 285 23.21 15.25 -21.60
N LYS A 286 24.23 14.80 -20.87
CA LYS A 286 24.12 14.51 -19.44
C LYS A 286 23.68 15.73 -18.64
N GLY A 287 24.25 16.91 -18.92
CA GLY A 287 23.82 18.18 -18.32
C GLY A 287 22.35 18.52 -18.63
N MET A 288 21.91 18.31 -19.87
CA MET A 288 20.51 18.49 -20.27
C MET A 288 19.55 17.51 -19.57
N LYS A 289 19.98 16.26 -19.35
CA LYS A 289 19.23 15.27 -18.57
C LYS A 289 19.15 15.65 -17.09
N SER A 290 20.23 16.16 -16.52
CA SER A 290 20.27 16.69 -15.15
C SER A 290 19.34 17.89 -14.99
N LEU A 291 19.25 18.77 -16.00
CA LEU A 291 18.31 19.89 -16.01
C LEU A 291 16.84 19.44 -15.91
N LEU A 292 16.40 18.49 -16.74
CA LEU A 292 15.04 17.96 -16.62
C LEU A 292 14.79 17.25 -15.28
N SER A 293 15.82 16.57 -14.73
CA SER A 293 15.72 15.89 -13.43
C SER A 293 15.52 16.88 -12.28
N VAL A 294 16.25 18.01 -12.30
CA VAL A 294 16.06 19.12 -11.34
C VAL A 294 14.66 19.72 -11.46
N LEU A 295 14.18 19.96 -12.69
CA LEU A 295 12.86 20.52 -12.91
C LEU A 295 11.71 19.59 -12.46
N GLU A 296 11.81 18.29 -12.73
CA GLU A 296 10.86 17.29 -12.22
C GLU A 296 10.84 17.29 -10.69
N ALA A 297 12.02 17.30 -10.05
CA ALA A 297 12.15 17.36 -8.60
C ALA A 297 11.55 18.66 -8.01
N MET A 298 11.86 19.82 -8.58
CA MET A 298 11.28 21.10 -8.14
C MET A 298 9.75 21.10 -8.24
N LYS A 299 9.19 20.55 -9.33
CA LYS A 299 7.74 20.46 -9.49
C LYS A 299 7.10 19.54 -8.44
N LEU A 300 7.73 18.42 -8.15
CA LEU A 300 7.30 17.51 -7.08
C LEU A 300 7.38 18.19 -5.71
N ASP A 301 8.44 18.95 -5.44
CA ASP A 301 8.60 19.68 -4.17
C ASP A 301 7.44 20.69 -3.97
N VAL A 302 7.09 21.44 -5.02
CA VAL A 302 5.94 22.37 -5.03
C VAL A 302 4.62 21.63 -4.81
N ALA A 303 4.36 20.56 -5.55
CA ALA A 303 3.12 19.80 -5.43
C ALA A 303 2.97 19.13 -4.05
N ASN A 304 4.07 18.64 -3.48
CA ASN A 304 4.10 18.03 -2.16
C ASN A 304 3.88 19.05 -1.05
N HIS A 305 4.46 20.24 -1.18
CA HIS A 305 4.15 21.35 -0.29
C HIS A 305 2.66 21.72 -0.39
N GLN A 306 2.10 21.82 -1.59
CA GLN A 306 0.69 22.10 -1.82
C GLN A 306 -0.23 21.06 -1.19
N ILE A 307 0.06 19.76 -1.34
CA ILE A 307 -0.72 18.70 -0.66
C ILE A 307 -0.70 18.90 0.86
N ARG A 308 0.46 19.18 1.46
CA ARG A 308 0.56 19.38 2.92
C ARG A 308 -0.30 20.55 3.38
N CYS A 309 -0.26 21.68 2.68
CA CYS A 309 -1.04 22.87 3.01
C CYS A 309 -2.54 22.67 2.78
N LEU A 310 -2.93 21.99 1.69
CA LEU A 310 -4.33 21.80 1.31
C LEU A 310 -5.00 20.63 2.06
N ARG A 311 -4.23 19.74 2.68
CA ARG A 311 -4.75 18.52 3.32
C ARG A 311 -5.94 18.73 4.26
N PRO A 312 -5.93 19.69 5.21
CA PRO A 312 -7.08 19.90 6.09
C PRO A 312 -8.35 20.26 5.31
N ILE A 313 -8.22 21.10 4.29
CA ILE A 313 -9.33 21.57 3.44
C ILE A 313 -9.84 20.43 2.56
N LEU A 314 -8.93 19.62 2.00
CA LEU A 314 -9.28 18.48 1.17
C LEU A 314 -10.05 17.43 1.96
N ILE A 315 -9.60 17.12 3.19
CA ILE A 315 -10.24 16.16 4.11
C ILE A 315 -11.65 16.61 4.51
N GLU A 316 -11.82 17.84 5.01
CA GLU A 316 -13.16 18.35 5.35
C GLU A 316 -14.10 18.37 4.14
N GLY A 317 -13.55 18.62 2.94
CA GLY A 317 -14.29 18.62 1.68
C GLY A 317 -14.47 17.25 1.02
N THR A 318 -13.97 16.14 1.57
CA THR A 318 -14.00 14.83 0.88
C THR A 318 -15.42 14.31 0.70
N ILE A 319 -16.21 14.23 1.77
CA ILE A 319 -17.56 13.63 1.75
C ILE A 319 -18.48 14.31 0.73
N PRO A 320 -18.70 15.64 0.75
CA PRO A 320 -19.59 16.29 -0.21
C PRO A 320 -19.07 16.17 -1.66
N PHE A 321 -17.74 16.14 -1.84
CA PHE A 321 -17.12 15.96 -3.14
C PHE A 321 -17.37 14.55 -3.70
N GLU A 322 -17.11 13.50 -2.90
CA GLU A 322 -17.29 12.11 -3.30
C GLU A 322 -18.76 11.78 -3.56
N ARG A 323 -19.68 12.27 -2.71
CA ARG A 323 -21.12 12.07 -2.93
C ARG A 323 -21.56 12.62 -4.29
N LYS A 324 -21.20 13.86 -4.62
CA LYS A 324 -21.50 14.48 -5.93
C LYS A 324 -20.80 13.76 -7.09
N PHE A 325 -19.60 13.25 -6.87
CA PHE A 325 -18.86 12.49 -7.89
C PHE A 325 -19.56 11.17 -8.20
N PHE A 326 -19.94 10.40 -7.18
CA PHE A 326 -20.59 9.10 -7.34
C PHE A 326 -22.04 9.23 -7.81
N GLU A 327 -22.79 10.22 -7.32
CA GLU A 327 -24.13 10.54 -7.81
C GLU A 327 -24.14 10.77 -9.33
N LYS A 328 -23.24 11.60 -9.85
CA LYS A 328 -23.08 11.80 -11.30
C LYS A 328 -22.70 10.51 -12.04
N LYS A 329 -21.92 9.64 -11.40
CA LYS A 329 -21.48 8.37 -11.99
C LYS A 329 -22.64 7.36 -12.06
N ILE A 330 -23.52 7.37 -11.05
CA ILE A 330 -24.73 6.57 -10.99
C ILE A 330 -25.75 7.06 -12.03
N GLN A 331 -26.03 8.38 -12.06
CA GLN A 331 -26.91 9.00 -13.07
C GLN A 331 -26.42 8.76 -14.50
N GLY A 332 -25.10 8.75 -14.70
CA GLY A 332 -24.47 8.44 -15.99
C GLY A 332 -24.36 6.95 -16.31
N SER A 333 -24.96 6.05 -15.51
CA SER A 333 -24.89 4.58 -15.65
C SER A 333 -23.46 4.01 -15.72
N LYS A 334 -22.49 4.71 -15.12
CA LYS A 334 -21.08 4.29 -15.02
C LYS A 334 -20.77 3.58 -13.70
N LEU A 335 -21.70 3.58 -12.75
CA LEU A 335 -21.66 2.81 -11.50
C LEU A 335 -23.07 2.32 -11.20
N ASP A 336 -23.24 1.01 -11.12
CA ASP A 336 -24.51 0.39 -10.73
C ASP A 336 -24.47 0.02 -9.24
N VAL A 337 -25.39 0.57 -8.44
CA VAL A 337 -25.48 0.33 -7.00
C VAL A 337 -26.40 -0.86 -6.65
N THR A 338 -27.04 -1.49 -7.63
CA THR A 338 -28.02 -2.57 -7.40
C THR A 338 -27.42 -3.73 -6.60
N GLN A 339 -26.20 -4.15 -6.94
CA GLN A 339 -25.50 -5.23 -6.22
C GLN A 339 -25.17 -4.83 -4.77
N ALA A 340 -24.79 -3.57 -4.54
CA ALA A 340 -24.50 -3.07 -3.20
C ALA A 340 -25.76 -2.96 -2.33
N ASN A 341 -26.88 -2.50 -2.91
CA ASN A 341 -28.19 -2.50 -2.23
C ASN A 341 -28.62 -3.92 -1.85
N ALA A 342 -28.53 -4.88 -2.79
CA ALA A 342 -28.88 -6.27 -2.53
C ALA A 342 -28.00 -6.91 -1.46
N TRP A 343 -26.69 -6.62 -1.48
CA TRP A 343 -25.74 -7.05 -0.45
C TRP A 343 -26.12 -6.51 0.94
N TYR A 344 -26.48 -5.22 1.03
CA TYR A 344 -26.87 -4.62 2.32
C TYR A 344 -28.20 -5.17 2.85
N ARG A 345 -29.20 -5.35 1.97
CA ARG A 345 -30.48 -5.97 2.36
C ARG A 345 -30.33 -7.41 2.84
N ASP A 346 -29.46 -8.20 2.21
CA ASP A 346 -29.13 -9.56 2.69
C ASP A 346 -28.48 -9.49 4.08
N ALA A 347 -27.60 -8.51 4.33
CA ALA A 347 -27.02 -8.29 5.65
C ALA A 347 -28.08 -7.89 6.70
N GLU A 348 -29.05 -7.04 6.36
CA GLU A 348 -30.17 -6.68 7.26
C GLU A 348 -30.99 -7.91 7.64
N GLN A 349 -31.30 -8.78 6.67
CA GLN A 349 -32.05 -10.01 6.93
C GLN A 349 -31.29 -10.99 7.82
N ARG A 350 -29.97 -11.13 7.62
CA ARG A 350 -29.14 -12.07 8.38
C ARG A 350 -28.79 -11.57 9.78
N TYR A 351 -28.54 -10.29 9.92
CA TYR A 351 -27.94 -9.73 11.13
C TYR A 351 -28.87 -8.80 11.91
N GLY A 352 -29.89 -8.22 11.28
CA GLY A 352 -30.79 -7.25 11.91
C GLY A 352 -31.48 -7.76 13.18
N GLY A 353 -31.82 -9.05 13.23
CA GLY A 353 -32.43 -9.68 14.41
C GLY A 353 -31.44 -10.23 15.45
N SER A 354 -30.14 -10.28 15.14
CA SER A 354 -29.09 -10.92 15.97
C SER A 354 -28.21 -9.89 16.71
N LEU A 355 -28.44 -8.60 16.47
CA LEU A 355 -27.62 -7.53 17.06
C LEU A 355 -27.94 -7.35 18.55
N SER A 356 -26.90 -7.46 19.38
CA SER A 356 -27.00 -7.11 20.80
C SER A 356 -27.39 -5.64 20.97
N PRO A 357 -28.26 -5.28 21.95
CA PRO A 357 -28.57 -3.88 22.26
C PRO A 357 -27.33 -3.01 22.49
N ILE A 358 -26.25 -3.59 23.03
CA ILE A 358 -24.98 -2.88 23.27
C ILE A 358 -24.28 -2.53 21.94
N ALA A 359 -24.33 -3.45 20.96
CA ALA A 359 -23.78 -3.22 19.63
C ALA A 359 -24.62 -2.16 18.88
N ALA A 360 -25.95 -2.25 18.98
CA ALA A 360 -26.87 -1.27 18.40
C ALA A 360 -26.62 0.15 18.95
N HIS A 361 -26.41 0.31 20.26
CA HIS A 361 -26.07 1.62 20.84
C HIS A 361 -24.69 2.15 20.43
N SER A 362 -23.71 1.25 20.24
CA SER A 362 -22.33 1.63 19.88
C SER A 362 -22.24 2.07 18.41
N PHE A 363 -22.79 1.27 17.51
CA PHE A 363 -22.75 1.52 16.07
C PHE A 363 -23.84 2.50 15.59
N GLY A 364 -24.97 2.63 16.31
CA GLY A 364 -26.12 3.39 15.85
C GLY A 364 -26.75 2.75 14.61
N GLU A 365 -27.15 3.58 13.64
CA GLU A 365 -27.74 3.17 12.35
C GLU A 365 -26.78 2.31 11.51
N MET A 366 -25.47 2.38 11.78
CA MET A 366 -24.43 1.64 11.06
C MET A 366 -24.25 0.20 11.57
N SER A 367 -25.07 -0.28 12.51
CA SER A 367 -24.87 -1.58 13.18
C SER A 367 -24.81 -2.77 12.23
N VAL A 368 -25.79 -2.91 11.35
CA VAL A 368 -25.81 -3.95 10.30
C VAL A 368 -24.62 -3.81 9.36
N PHE A 369 -24.28 -2.56 8.99
CA PHE A 369 -23.18 -2.28 8.08
C PHE A 369 -21.82 -2.71 8.66
N PHE A 370 -21.54 -2.34 9.91
CA PHE A 370 -20.28 -2.72 10.57
C PHE A 370 -20.17 -4.24 10.80
N GLU A 371 -21.28 -4.91 11.13
CA GLU A 371 -21.32 -6.37 11.18
C GLU A 371 -20.97 -6.97 9.80
N ALA A 372 -21.56 -6.47 8.73
CA ALA A 372 -21.32 -6.96 7.37
C ALA A 372 -19.86 -6.75 6.91
N ILE A 373 -19.31 -5.54 7.05
CA ILE A 373 -17.92 -5.27 6.60
C ILE A 373 -16.87 -5.98 7.48
N SER A 374 -17.17 -6.27 8.75
CA SER A 374 -16.29 -7.07 9.61
C SER A 374 -16.11 -8.50 9.09
N ARG A 375 -17.12 -9.03 8.41
CA ARG A 375 -17.07 -10.36 7.78
C ARG A 375 -16.32 -10.33 6.45
N LEU A 376 -16.37 -9.21 5.71
CA LEU A 376 -15.63 -9.06 4.47
C LEU A 376 -14.11 -9.15 4.65
N ILE A 377 -13.59 -8.97 5.87
CA ILE A 377 -12.17 -9.15 6.15
C ILE A 377 -11.79 -10.58 6.58
N LEU A 378 -12.75 -11.49 6.72
CA LEU A 378 -12.49 -12.89 7.12
C LEU A 378 -11.98 -13.72 5.95
N PRO A 379 -10.90 -14.52 6.13
CA PRO A 379 -10.38 -15.41 5.11
C PRO A 379 -11.41 -16.38 4.51
N SER A 380 -12.36 -16.88 5.31
CA SER A 380 -13.43 -17.80 4.86
C SER A 380 -14.44 -17.17 3.88
N VAL A 381 -14.52 -15.84 3.84
CA VAL A 381 -15.39 -15.12 2.91
C VAL A 381 -14.66 -14.90 1.59
N SER A 382 -15.34 -15.08 0.46
CA SER A 382 -14.73 -14.85 -0.87
C SER A 382 -14.36 -13.38 -1.07
N GLU A 383 -13.19 -13.10 -1.65
CA GLU A 383 -12.76 -11.74 -2.03
C GLU A 383 -13.77 -11.04 -2.96
N LYS A 384 -14.49 -11.80 -3.79
CA LYS A 384 -15.52 -11.28 -4.70
C LYS A 384 -16.80 -10.80 -3.98
N ALA A 385 -16.90 -11.01 -2.67
CA ALA A 385 -18.04 -10.56 -1.88
C ALA A 385 -18.02 -9.03 -1.63
N LEU A 386 -16.90 -8.34 -1.87
CA LEU A 386 -16.79 -6.90 -1.67
C LEU A 386 -17.65 -6.15 -2.72
N PRO A 387 -18.62 -5.32 -2.30
CA PRO A 387 -19.44 -4.55 -3.23
C PRO A 387 -18.61 -3.55 -4.05
N ASN A 388 -19.05 -3.28 -5.29
CA ASN A 388 -18.39 -2.35 -6.20
C ASN A 388 -18.36 -0.89 -5.72
N THR A 389 -19.16 -0.53 -4.70
CA THR A 389 -19.12 0.79 -4.04
C THR A 389 -17.79 1.04 -3.32
N PHE A 390 -17.06 -0.01 -2.94
CA PHE A 390 -15.73 0.09 -2.31
C PHE A 390 -14.58 0.23 -3.32
N ILE A 391 -14.85 0.77 -4.52
CA ILE A 391 -13.86 0.90 -5.61
C ILE A 391 -12.59 1.67 -5.21
N PHE A 392 -12.66 2.57 -4.23
CA PHE A 392 -11.49 3.28 -3.72
C PHE A 392 -10.80 2.59 -2.54
N ASP A 393 -11.44 1.58 -1.96
CA ASP A 393 -11.06 0.89 -0.72
C ASP A 393 -10.63 -0.57 -0.91
N GLU A 394 -10.74 -1.13 -2.13
CA GLU A 394 -10.42 -2.53 -2.43
C GLU A 394 -9.04 -2.97 -1.90
N GLU A 395 -7.99 -2.17 -2.17
CA GLU A 395 -6.64 -2.47 -1.67
C GLU A 395 -6.55 -2.44 -0.13
N ARG A 396 -7.34 -1.60 0.55
CA ARG A 396 -7.35 -1.51 2.01
C ARG A 396 -8.02 -2.75 2.62
N PHE A 397 -9.09 -3.25 2.01
CA PHE A 397 -9.71 -4.52 2.38
C PHE A 397 -8.78 -5.71 2.12
N ILE A 398 -8.10 -5.76 0.98
CA ILE A 398 -7.12 -6.83 0.69
C ILE A 398 -6.02 -6.86 1.76
N LYS A 399 -5.50 -5.70 2.16
CA LYS A 399 -4.51 -5.61 3.25
C LYS A 399 -5.10 -6.08 4.59
N LEU A 400 -6.30 -5.64 4.96
CA LEU A 400 -6.96 -6.10 6.20
C LEU A 400 -7.22 -7.61 6.21
N ARG A 401 -7.58 -8.20 5.07
CA ARG A 401 -7.75 -9.65 4.91
C ARG A 401 -6.43 -10.40 5.09
N ALA A 402 -5.35 -9.89 4.50
CA ALA A 402 -4.02 -10.47 4.67
C ALA A 402 -3.56 -10.38 6.14
N ASP A 403 -3.75 -9.24 6.79
CA ASP A 403 -3.41 -9.04 8.20
C ASP A 403 -4.22 -9.99 9.12
N MET A 404 -5.52 -10.15 8.84
CA MET A 404 -6.39 -11.08 9.57
C MET A 404 -5.94 -12.54 9.37
N GLN A 405 -5.65 -12.94 8.13
CA GLN A 405 -5.15 -14.28 7.83
C GLN A 405 -3.82 -14.56 8.52
N ASP A 406 -2.90 -13.59 8.52
CA ASP A 406 -1.61 -13.73 9.17
C ASP A 406 -1.76 -13.89 10.69
N ALA A 407 -2.66 -13.12 11.32
CA ALA A 407 -2.96 -13.24 12.74
C ALA A 407 -3.57 -14.60 13.11
N ILE A 408 -4.56 -15.07 12.33
CA ILE A 408 -5.19 -16.38 12.52
C ILE A 408 -4.15 -17.51 12.40
N ASN A 409 -3.33 -17.48 11.34
CA ASN A 409 -2.35 -18.53 11.09
C ASN A 409 -1.23 -18.57 12.16
N LEU A 410 -0.81 -17.42 12.67
CA LEU A 410 0.11 -17.35 13.81
C LEU A 410 -0.51 -17.93 15.08
N GLU A 411 -1.79 -17.64 15.37
CA GLU A 411 -2.48 -18.24 16.52
C GLU A 411 -2.64 -19.75 16.36
N VAL A 412 -2.97 -20.24 15.15
CA VAL A 412 -2.98 -21.69 14.85
C VAL A 412 -1.61 -22.31 15.17
N CYS A 413 -0.51 -21.68 14.74
CA CYS A 413 0.84 -22.13 15.06
C CYS A 413 1.10 -22.19 16.57
N MET A 414 0.66 -21.18 17.32
CA MET A 414 0.84 -21.13 18.77
C MET A 414 -0.01 -22.16 19.51
N ARG A 415 -1.25 -22.44 19.06
CA ARG A 415 -2.07 -23.53 19.63
C ARG A 415 -1.45 -24.89 19.39
N MET A 416 -0.91 -25.11 18.18
CA MET A 416 -0.20 -26.35 17.86
C MET A 416 1.10 -26.50 18.65
N TYR A 417 1.81 -25.39 18.95
CA TYR A 417 2.93 -25.37 19.89
C TYR A 417 2.51 -25.81 21.29
N ASP A 418 1.44 -25.22 21.85
CA ASP A 418 0.94 -25.56 23.19
C ASP A 418 0.58 -27.06 23.29
N ASP A 419 0.00 -27.63 22.24
CA ASP A 419 -0.33 -29.05 22.19
C ASP A 419 0.92 -29.93 22.10
N LEU A 420 1.89 -29.55 21.25
CA LEU A 420 3.15 -30.27 21.11
C LEU A 420 3.99 -30.21 22.40
N GLU A 421 3.98 -29.09 23.11
CA GLU A 421 4.62 -28.94 24.42
C GLU A 421 3.96 -29.85 25.47
N ARG A 422 2.62 -29.94 25.49
CA ARG A 422 1.89 -30.87 26.35
C ARG A 422 2.30 -32.33 26.11
N VAL A 423 2.43 -32.74 24.84
CA VAL A 423 2.90 -34.09 24.48
C VAL A 423 4.36 -34.29 24.90
N GLY A 424 5.23 -33.30 24.70
CA GLY A 424 6.63 -33.35 25.13
C GLY A 424 6.80 -33.49 26.64
N ARG A 425 5.91 -32.87 27.44
CA ARG A 425 5.89 -33.04 28.91
C ARG A 425 5.45 -34.43 29.35
N LEU A 426 4.51 -35.05 28.63
CA LEU A 426 4.06 -36.43 28.90
C LEU A 426 5.10 -37.49 28.53
N ASN A 427 5.96 -37.19 27.55
CA ASN A 427 7.07 -38.06 27.11
C ASN A 427 8.42 -37.77 27.81
N ALA A 428 8.50 -36.77 28.70
CA ALA A 428 9.64 -36.57 29.59
C ALA A 428 9.78 -37.78 30.54
N PRO A 429 11.00 -38.20 30.91
CA PRO A 429 11.31 -39.62 31.07
C PRO A 429 10.62 -40.29 32.26
N LEU A 430 9.54 -41.02 31.97
CA LEU A 430 9.15 -42.23 32.72
C LEU A 430 10.12 -43.41 32.45
N PHE A 431 11.17 -43.19 31.64
CA PHE A 431 12.21 -44.17 31.32
C PHE A 431 13.51 -44.03 32.14
N ALA A 432 13.57 -43.12 33.12
CA ALA A 432 14.79 -42.89 33.91
C ALA A 432 14.86 -43.65 35.26
N SER A 433 13.92 -44.55 35.58
CA SER A 433 13.88 -45.24 36.88
C SER A 433 13.97 -46.76 36.83
N SER A 434 14.47 -47.39 35.77
CA SER A 434 14.61 -48.86 35.75
C SER A 434 15.87 -49.43 35.09
N PHE A 435 17.00 -48.72 35.17
CA PHE A 435 18.29 -49.35 34.90
C PHE A 435 19.32 -49.05 35.99
N SER A 436 19.28 -49.87 37.04
CA SER A 436 20.46 -50.29 37.79
C SER A 436 20.12 -51.53 38.63
N GLN A 437 20.29 -52.73 38.06
CA GLN A 437 21.08 -53.84 38.63
C GLN A 437 20.74 -55.24 38.06
N PHE A 438 21.81 -55.91 37.61
CA PHE A 438 22.10 -57.36 37.52
C PHE A 438 21.49 -58.27 36.43
N ASP A 439 22.39 -58.65 35.50
CA ASP A 439 22.74 -59.96 34.92
C ASP A 439 21.70 -61.05 34.53
N ASP A 440 21.89 -61.50 33.27
CA ASP A 440 21.95 -62.88 32.72
C ASP A 440 20.84 -63.45 31.79
N GLU A 441 21.32 -63.92 30.62
CA GLU A 441 20.80 -64.77 29.52
C GLU A 441 19.40 -64.59 28.81
N PRO A 442 19.25 -65.09 27.55
CA PRO A 442 18.36 -64.49 26.55
C PRO A 442 17.12 -65.35 26.19
N ARG A 443 15.99 -64.70 25.83
CA ARG A 443 15.06 -65.13 24.77
C ARG A 443 13.88 -64.18 24.52
N SER A 444 13.62 -63.96 23.23
CA SER A 444 12.31 -63.73 22.58
C SER A 444 11.71 -62.32 22.48
N ARG A 445 11.82 -61.77 21.25
CA ARG A 445 10.88 -60.97 20.40
C ARG A 445 10.00 -59.86 21.04
N PRO A 446 9.94 -58.64 20.45
CA PRO A 446 9.00 -57.61 20.87
C PRO A 446 7.64 -57.78 20.17
N LEU A 447 6.55 -57.61 20.92
CA LEU A 447 5.23 -57.31 20.37
C LEU A 447 5.12 -55.79 20.17
N SER A 448 4.93 -55.40 18.92
CA SER A 448 4.51 -54.07 18.48
C SER A 448 3.19 -53.70 19.15
N MET A 449 3.15 -52.57 19.86
CA MET A 449 1.92 -51.90 20.27
C MET A 449 2.11 -50.41 20.01
N THR A 450 1.72 -49.98 18.81
CA THR A 450 1.47 -48.57 18.49
C THR A 450 0.06 -48.20 18.98
N PRO A 451 -0.12 -47.26 19.90
CA PRO A 451 -1.45 -46.71 20.15
C PRO A 451 -1.70 -45.54 19.20
N ASP A 452 -2.63 -45.72 18.25
CA ASP A 452 -3.19 -44.63 17.46
C ASP A 452 -3.84 -43.60 18.40
N PHE A 453 -3.21 -42.43 18.53
CA PHE A 453 -3.70 -41.35 19.38
C PHE A 453 -4.42 -40.30 18.54
N ASN A 454 -5.73 -40.16 18.77
CA ASN A 454 -6.62 -39.28 17.99
C ASN A 454 -6.72 -37.89 18.64
N PHE A 455 -6.30 -36.87 17.90
CA PHE A 455 -6.16 -35.49 18.38
C PHE A 455 -7.46 -34.67 18.37
N ASN A 456 -8.58 -35.23 17.89
CA ASN A 456 -9.82 -34.48 17.61
C ASN A 456 -10.92 -34.59 18.70
N THR A 457 -10.58 -34.95 19.94
CA THR A 457 -11.61 -35.17 21.00
C THR A 457 -11.71 -33.99 21.97
N PRO A 458 -12.86 -33.32 22.13
CA PRO A 458 -13.03 -32.26 23.12
C PRO A 458 -13.14 -32.84 24.55
N PRO A 459 -12.69 -32.14 25.61
CA PRO A 459 -12.67 -32.69 26.95
C PRO A 459 -14.06 -32.65 27.60
N SER A 460 -14.66 -33.82 27.84
CA SER A 460 -15.84 -33.96 28.70
C SER A 460 -15.42 -33.98 30.18
N ARG A 461 -15.92 -33.00 30.95
CA ARG A 461 -15.83 -32.96 32.42
C ARG A 461 -16.72 -34.05 33.04
N PRO A 462 -16.29 -34.73 34.12
CA PRO A 462 -17.22 -35.30 35.08
C PRO A 462 -17.38 -34.38 36.30
N SER A 463 -18.63 -34.10 36.64
CA SER A 463 -19.05 -33.49 37.90
C SER A 463 -19.17 -34.54 39.00
N SER A 464 -18.57 -34.33 40.17
CA SER A 464 -19.15 -34.70 41.48
C SER A 464 -18.21 -34.28 42.62
N LEU A 465 -18.67 -33.31 43.42
CA LEU A 465 -18.19 -33.05 44.77
C LEU A 465 -19.20 -33.69 45.72
N ALA A 466 -18.77 -34.73 46.45
CA ALA A 466 -19.49 -35.26 47.60
C ALA A 466 -18.71 -34.89 48.86
N PHE A 467 -19.36 -34.15 49.76
CA PHE A 467 -18.88 -33.84 51.10
C PHE A 467 -19.06 -35.05 52.03
N SER A 468 -18.05 -35.36 52.85
CA SER A 468 -18.28 -35.92 54.20
C SER A 468 -17.07 -35.71 55.11
N SER A 469 -17.40 -35.42 56.35
CA SER A 469 -16.60 -34.98 57.49
C SER A 469 -16.19 -36.12 58.43
N ALA A 470 -15.12 -35.87 59.20
CA ALA A 470 -14.62 -36.48 60.44
C ALA A 470 -15.34 -37.73 61.01
N ASP A 471 -14.61 -38.82 61.26
CA ASP A 471 -13.92 -39.08 62.54
C ASP A 471 -13.25 -40.48 62.51
N SER A 472 -12.29 -40.72 63.42
CA SER A 472 -11.68 -42.01 63.82
C SER A 472 -10.22 -42.27 63.43
N ALA A 473 -9.40 -42.30 64.48
CA ALA A 473 -8.04 -42.76 64.54
C ALA A 473 -7.98 -44.28 64.70
N THR A 474 -7.31 -44.99 63.80
CA THR A 474 -6.52 -46.20 64.12
C THR A 474 -5.42 -46.38 63.08
N SER A 475 -4.20 -46.50 63.57
CA SER A 475 -2.92 -46.63 62.87
C SER A 475 -2.74 -47.96 62.14
N SER A 476 -2.20 -47.91 60.92
CA SER A 476 -1.39 -48.96 60.28
C SER A 476 -0.46 -48.33 59.22
N PRO A 477 0.71 -48.94 58.94
CA PRO A 477 1.92 -48.20 58.59
C PRO A 477 1.91 -47.66 57.16
N ARG A 478 2.31 -46.39 57.03
CA ARG A 478 2.63 -45.72 55.77
C ARG A 478 3.68 -46.53 55.00
N SER A 479 3.28 -47.10 53.86
CA SER A 479 4.19 -47.13 52.70
C SER A 479 4.37 -45.68 52.27
N SER A 480 5.47 -45.05 52.70
CA SER A 480 5.90 -43.76 52.20
C SER A 480 6.41 -43.93 50.76
N LEU A 481 5.50 -43.87 49.81
CA LEU A 481 5.83 -43.57 48.42
C LEU A 481 6.20 -42.07 48.40
N ILE A 482 7.47 -41.79 48.61
CA ILE A 482 8.05 -40.47 48.34
C ILE A 482 8.01 -40.31 46.82
N LEU A 483 7.01 -39.59 46.31
CA LEU A 483 7.12 -39.03 44.97
C LEU A 483 8.30 -38.05 44.98
N PRO A 484 9.27 -38.15 44.06
CA PRO A 484 10.24 -37.09 43.89
C PRO A 484 9.49 -35.79 43.51
N PRO A 485 9.99 -34.60 43.89
CA PRO A 485 9.40 -33.37 43.43
C PRO A 485 9.50 -33.37 41.89
N GLN A 486 8.36 -33.26 41.21
CA GLN A 486 8.39 -32.97 39.78
C GLN A 486 9.20 -31.70 39.57
N PRO A 487 10.09 -31.63 38.57
CA PRO A 487 10.69 -30.37 38.19
C PRO A 487 9.56 -29.48 37.68
N THR A 488 9.04 -28.60 38.54
CA THR A 488 8.13 -27.55 38.12
C THR A 488 8.96 -26.62 37.25
N SER A 489 8.81 -26.72 35.93
CA SER A 489 9.34 -25.70 35.03
C SER A 489 8.85 -24.33 35.52
N ASP A 490 9.77 -23.38 35.66
CA ASP A 490 9.43 -22.05 36.16
C ASP A 490 8.41 -21.44 35.19
N PRO A 491 7.18 -21.08 35.62
CA PRO A 491 6.15 -20.57 34.72
C PRO A 491 6.65 -19.35 33.93
N THR A 492 7.57 -18.58 34.51
CA THR A 492 8.22 -17.43 33.87
C THR A 492 9.08 -17.83 32.66
N GLU A 493 9.78 -18.96 32.72
CA GLU A 493 10.63 -19.48 31.64
C GLU A 493 9.79 -19.96 30.46
N SER A 494 8.68 -20.66 30.73
CA SER A 494 7.74 -21.10 29.69
C SER A 494 7.08 -19.94 28.95
N LEU A 495 6.77 -18.84 29.66
CA LEU A 495 6.21 -17.63 29.08
C LEU A 495 7.21 -16.90 28.16
N ASN A 496 8.47 -16.79 28.59
CA ASN A 496 9.53 -16.20 27.78
C ASN A 496 9.78 -17.03 26.52
N LYS A 497 9.85 -18.36 26.66
CA LYS A 497 10.02 -19.29 25.55
C LYS A 497 8.91 -19.18 24.50
N ALA A 498 7.64 -19.11 24.93
CA ALA A 498 6.51 -18.94 24.03
C ALA A 498 6.52 -17.56 23.35
N ARG A 499 7.03 -16.51 24.01
CA ARG A 499 7.17 -15.16 23.43
C ARG A 499 8.28 -15.11 22.39
N ASP A 500 9.41 -15.74 22.67
CA ASP A 500 10.54 -15.83 21.75
C ASP A 500 10.19 -16.64 20.51
N LEU A 501 9.44 -17.74 20.67
CA LEU A 501 8.90 -18.49 19.54
C LEU A 501 8.02 -17.61 18.67
N TYR A 502 7.04 -16.91 19.27
CA TYR A 502 6.14 -16.03 18.54
C TYR A 502 6.91 -14.98 17.72
N ASN A 503 7.84 -14.27 18.35
CA ASN A 503 8.70 -13.29 17.65
C ASN A 503 9.50 -13.93 16.50
N SER A 504 9.94 -15.17 16.68
CA SER A 504 10.64 -15.90 15.63
C SER A 504 9.74 -16.31 14.46
N LEU A 505 8.50 -16.75 14.71
CA LEU A 505 7.54 -17.08 13.66
C LEU A 505 7.18 -15.85 12.83
N VAL A 506 7.04 -14.71 13.51
CA VAL A 506 6.80 -13.41 12.91
C VAL A 506 7.98 -12.97 12.04
N ALA A 507 9.21 -13.17 12.52
CA ALA A 507 10.41 -12.89 11.73
C ALA A 507 10.48 -13.77 10.47
N LEU A 508 10.11 -15.06 10.55
CA LEU A 508 10.03 -15.95 9.39
C LEU A 508 8.97 -15.48 8.40
N LEU A 509 7.81 -15.04 8.90
CA LEU A 509 6.72 -14.53 8.09
C LEU A 509 7.11 -13.27 7.31
N HIS A 510 7.89 -12.36 7.92
CA HIS A 510 8.38 -11.13 7.28
C HIS A 510 9.59 -11.32 6.34
N THR A 511 10.38 -12.37 6.53
CA THR A 511 11.57 -12.65 5.70
C THR A 511 11.27 -13.53 4.49
N SER A 512 10.05 -14.08 4.42
CA SER A 512 9.59 -14.89 3.29
C SER A 512 9.48 -14.06 1.99
N PRO A 513 9.95 -14.59 0.84
CA PRO A 513 9.85 -13.89 -0.44
C PRO A 513 8.39 -13.60 -0.80
N PRO A 514 8.09 -12.43 -1.41
CA PRO A 514 6.72 -12.04 -1.72
C PRO A 514 6.10 -13.07 -2.67
N PRO A 515 4.98 -13.69 -2.30
CA PRO A 515 4.35 -14.71 -3.11
C PRO A 515 3.74 -14.08 -4.37
N ARG A 516 3.53 -14.88 -5.43
CA ARG A 516 2.74 -14.44 -6.59
C ARG A 516 1.23 -14.43 -6.29
N ARG A 517 0.79 -15.09 -5.20
CA ARG A 517 -0.58 -15.10 -4.61
C ARG A 517 -0.53 -15.39 -3.10
N HIS A 518 -1.36 -14.75 -2.27
CA HIS A 518 -1.32 -14.87 -0.80
C HIS A 518 -1.40 -16.33 -0.30
N GLU A 519 -2.22 -17.15 -0.97
CA GLU A 519 -2.42 -18.59 -0.67
C GLU A 519 -1.11 -19.42 -0.79
N SER A 520 -0.21 -19.06 -1.72
CA SER A 520 1.07 -19.78 -1.91
C SER A 520 2.15 -19.43 -0.88
N ARG A 521 1.95 -18.39 -0.07
CA ARG A 521 2.93 -17.94 0.93
C ARG A 521 2.99 -18.90 2.10
N TRP A 522 1.83 -19.19 2.67
CA TRP A 522 1.68 -20.02 3.86
C TRP A 522 2.06 -21.48 3.57
N GLU A 523 1.74 -21.97 2.38
CA GLU A 523 2.21 -23.27 1.88
C GLU A 523 3.75 -23.35 1.82
N ALA A 524 4.41 -22.31 1.30
CA ALA A 524 5.87 -22.30 1.17
C ALA A 524 6.61 -22.19 2.52
N ILE A 525 6.03 -21.50 3.52
CA ILE A 525 6.68 -21.30 4.82
C ILE A 525 6.29 -22.35 5.86
N ALA A 526 5.20 -23.10 5.67
CA ALA A 526 4.70 -24.08 6.64
C ALA A 526 5.78 -25.08 7.13
N PRO A 527 6.65 -25.65 6.25
CA PRO A 527 7.77 -26.48 6.70
C PRO A 527 8.73 -25.77 7.67
N SER A 528 9.05 -24.51 7.37
CA SER A 528 9.97 -23.71 8.19
C SER A 528 9.36 -23.33 9.53
N LEU A 529 8.05 -23.05 9.55
CA LEU A 529 7.29 -22.81 10.78
C LEU A 529 7.23 -24.06 11.64
N ALA A 530 6.95 -25.23 11.04
CA ALA A 530 6.90 -26.50 11.73
C ALA A 530 8.23 -26.81 12.43
N LEU A 531 9.33 -26.69 11.71
CA LEU A 531 10.68 -26.86 12.26
C LEU A 531 10.97 -25.87 13.40
N GLN A 532 10.60 -24.60 13.22
CA GLN A 532 10.86 -23.59 14.24
C GLN A 532 10.05 -23.84 15.52
N ILE A 533 8.77 -24.21 15.41
CA ILE A 533 7.94 -24.63 16.55
C ILE A 533 8.57 -25.85 17.23
N PHE A 534 8.97 -26.86 16.45
CA PHE A 534 9.53 -28.10 16.96
C PHE A 534 10.82 -27.86 17.76
N ARG A 535 11.70 -26.96 17.32
CA ARG A 535 12.94 -26.56 18.03
C ARG A 535 12.67 -25.94 19.41
N PHE A 536 11.49 -25.37 19.62
CA PHE A 536 11.07 -24.81 20.90
C PHE A 536 10.31 -25.84 21.76
N THR A 537 10.25 -27.11 21.35
CA THR A 537 9.63 -28.20 22.12
C THR A 537 10.62 -29.33 22.37
N ASN A 538 10.37 -30.13 23.41
CA ASN A 538 11.17 -31.34 23.70
C ASN A 538 10.52 -32.60 23.10
N ALA A 539 9.86 -32.46 21.95
CA ALA A 539 9.12 -33.54 21.31
C ALA A 539 10.06 -34.56 20.62
N PRO A 540 9.75 -35.87 20.63
CA PRO A 540 10.48 -36.88 19.86
C PRO A 540 10.58 -36.58 18.36
N ALA A 541 11.77 -36.72 17.78
CA ALA A 541 12.07 -36.40 16.39
C ALA A 541 11.17 -37.12 15.36
N ASP A 542 10.71 -38.33 15.70
CA ASP A 542 9.83 -39.14 14.84
C ASP A 542 8.45 -38.48 14.59
N MET A 543 8.05 -37.53 15.43
CA MET A 543 6.77 -36.82 15.29
C MET A 543 6.85 -35.62 14.34
N LEU A 544 8.04 -35.19 13.93
CA LEU A 544 8.21 -33.99 13.10
C LEU A 544 7.49 -34.09 11.74
N PRO A 545 7.58 -35.17 10.95
CA PRO A 545 6.91 -35.25 9.65
C PRO A 545 5.37 -35.22 9.78
N VAL A 546 4.84 -35.84 10.84
CA VAL A 546 3.40 -35.85 11.13
C VAL A 546 2.94 -34.45 11.56
N PHE A 547 3.73 -33.79 12.42
CA PHE A 547 3.47 -32.43 12.87
C PHE A 547 3.50 -31.44 11.70
N GLU A 548 4.49 -31.54 10.81
CA GLU A 548 4.62 -30.68 9.62
C GLU A 548 3.42 -30.80 8.68
N SER A 549 3.02 -32.03 8.33
CA SER A 549 1.84 -32.29 7.49
C SER A 549 0.56 -31.73 8.12
N LYS A 550 0.41 -31.89 9.45
CA LYS A 550 -0.74 -31.39 10.18
C LYS A 550 -0.75 -29.86 10.32
N LEU A 551 0.41 -29.24 10.52
CA LEU A 551 0.50 -27.78 10.57
C LEU A 551 0.13 -27.19 9.21
N ALA A 552 0.65 -27.76 8.12
CA ALA A 552 0.31 -27.35 6.77
C ALA A 552 -1.19 -27.47 6.50
N SER A 553 -1.85 -28.55 6.94
CA SER A 553 -3.29 -28.73 6.74
C SER A 553 -4.14 -27.72 7.53
N HIS A 554 -3.71 -27.29 8.72
CA HIS A 554 -4.43 -26.28 9.50
C HIS A 554 -4.21 -24.84 9.00
N VAL A 555 -3.01 -24.53 8.48
CA VAL A 555 -2.60 -23.17 8.10
C VAL A 555 -2.92 -22.84 6.64
N CYS A 556 -3.02 -23.86 5.78
CA CYS A 556 -3.30 -23.70 4.35
C CYS A 556 -4.76 -24.00 3.96
N ASP A 557 -5.50 -24.76 4.77
CA ASP A 557 -6.93 -25.02 4.54
C ASP A 557 -7.81 -24.19 5.48
N ILE A 558 -8.54 -23.24 4.89
CA ILE A 558 -9.49 -22.37 5.59
C ILE A 558 -10.67 -23.16 6.17
N ASN A 559 -10.96 -24.36 5.65
CA ASN A 559 -12.03 -25.23 6.15
C ASN A 559 -11.61 -26.08 7.34
N SER A 560 -10.35 -25.97 7.77
CA SER A 560 -9.85 -26.70 8.90
C SER A 560 -10.58 -26.31 10.19
N PRO A 561 -11.00 -27.28 11.05
CA PRO A 561 -11.80 -26.97 12.23
C PRO A 561 -11.07 -26.03 13.20
N LEU A 562 -9.75 -26.21 13.38
CA LEU A 562 -8.93 -25.32 14.20
C LEU A 562 -8.85 -23.91 13.61
N PHE A 563 -8.73 -23.79 12.28
CA PHE A 563 -8.70 -22.50 11.61
C PHE A 563 -10.03 -21.75 11.80
N GLN A 564 -11.16 -22.42 11.59
CA GLN A 564 -12.49 -21.84 11.76
C GLN A 564 -12.76 -21.43 13.21
N GLU A 565 -12.31 -22.22 14.19
CA GLU A 565 -12.42 -21.86 15.61
C GLU A 565 -11.62 -20.59 15.93
N VAL A 566 -10.38 -20.50 15.45
CA VAL A 566 -9.54 -19.31 15.61
C VAL A 566 -10.16 -18.10 14.90
N GLU A 567 -10.62 -18.26 13.65
CA GLU A 567 -11.26 -17.20 12.88
C GLU A 567 -12.49 -16.62 13.60
N GLN A 568 -13.35 -17.47 14.15
CA GLN A 568 -14.53 -17.03 14.92
C GLN A 568 -14.13 -16.28 16.20
N HIS A 569 -13.09 -16.74 16.90
CA HIS A 569 -12.58 -16.06 18.07
C HIS A 569 -12.05 -14.65 17.72
N PHE A 570 -11.27 -14.53 16.65
CA PHE A 570 -10.75 -13.25 16.16
C PHE A 570 -11.87 -12.33 15.68
N HIS A 571 -12.89 -12.86 14.99
CA HIS A 571 -14.05 -12.09 14.54
C HIS A 571 -14.82 -11.47 15.72
N HIS A 572 -15.06 -12.24 16.79
CA HIS A 572 -15.75 -11.74 17.98
C HIS A 572 -14.96 -10.62 18.69
N ARG A 573 -13.64 -10.79 18.81
CA ARG A 573 -12.76 -9.77 19.38
C ARG A 573 -12.70 -8.51 18.53
N LEU A 574 -12.57 -8.68 17.21
CA LEU A 574 -12.61 -7.57 16.25
C LEU A 574 -13.90 -6.78 16.39
N LEU A 575 -15.06 -7.45 16.46
CA LEU A 575 -16.35 -6.76 16.64
C LEU A 575 -16.40 -5.96 17.93
N THR A 576 -15.85 -6.50 19.02
CA THR A 576 -15.80 -5.82 20.32
C THR A 576 -14.97 -4.54 20.26
N GLU A 577 -13.75 -4.62 19.70
CA GLU A 577 -12.91 -3.43 19.52
C GLU A 577 -13.49 -2.46 18.49
N LEU A 578 -14.10 -2.96 17.42
CA LEU A 578 -14.75 -2.14 16.40
C LEU A 578 -15.90 -1.32 16.99
N GLN A 579 -16.71 -1.90 17.89
CA GLN A 579 -17.76 -1.15 18.61
C GLN A 579 -17.19 0.02 19.41
N LYS A 580 -16.07 -0.19 20.09
CA LYS A 580 -15.38 0.86 20.85
C LYS A 580 -14.88 1.98 19.93
N ARG A 581 -14.16 1.64 18.86
CA ARG A 581 -13.61 2.65 17.92
C ARG A 581 -14.73 3.41 17.19
N VAL A 582 -15.77 2.73 16.71
CA VAL A 582 -16.88 3.41 16.01
C VAL A 582 -17.63 4.37 16.95
N ARG A 583 -17.83 3.99 18.21
CA ARG A 583 -18.45 4.88 19.21
C ARG A 583 -17.64 6.17 19.40
N GLU A 584 -16.32 6.07 19.44
CA GLU A 584 -15.41 7.21 19.56
C GLU A 584 -15.39 8.07 18.29
N TYR A 585 -15.49 7.44 17.11
CA TYR A 585 -15.24 8.10 15.82
C TYR A 585 -16.49 8.70 15.17
N ARG A 586 -17.68 8.14 15.40
CA ARG A 586 -18.92 8.49 14.66
C ARG A 586 -19.26 9.98 14.69
N GLY A 587 -18.92 10.68 15.78
CA GLY A 587 -19.20 12.10 15.98
C GLY A 587 -18.09 13.06 15.54
N LEU A 588 -16.96 12.57 15.03
CA LEU A 588 -15.81 13.41 14.67
C LEU A 588 -15.99 14.04 13.27
N THR A 589 -15.42 15.24 13.06
CA THR A 589 -15.29 15.85 11.72
C THR A 589 -14.34 15.03 10.85
N GLY A 590 -14.21 15.38 9.55
CA GLY A 590 -13.26 14.69 8.68
C GLY A 590 -11.83 14.76 9.21
N VAL A 591 -11.37 15.95 9.60
CA VAL A 591 -10.02 16.14 10.15
C VAL A 591 -9.88 15.51 11.54
N GLY A 592 -10.92 15.55 12.37
CA GLY A 592 -10.92 14.88 13.67
C GLY A 592 -10.76 13.36 13.53
N LEU A 593 -11.54 12.75 12.63
CA LEU A 593 -11.47 11.33 12.30
C LEU A 593 -10.08 10.97 11.77
N PHE A 594 -9.57 11.73 10.81
CA PHE A 594 -8.22 11.56 10.27
C PHE A 594 -7.16 11.61 11.39
N SER A 595 -7.20 12.64 12.24
CA SER A 595 -6.21 12.84 13.29
C SER A 595 -6.19 11.71 14.31
N VAL A 596 -7.37 11.21 14.73
CA VAL A 596 -7.45 10.13 15.73
C VAL A 596 -7.07 8.79 15.11
N ALA A 597 -7.59 8.49 13.91
CA ALA A 597 -7.35 7.20 13.27
C ALA A 597 -5.95 7.05 12.65
N THR A 598 -5.24 8.16 12.42
CA THR A 598 -3.88 8.14 11.84
C THR A 598 -2.79 8.70 12.77
N GLY A 599 -3.17 9.41 13.84
CA GLY A 599 -2.23 10.10 14.75
C GLY A 599 -1.26 9.18 15.49
N GLY A 600 -1.65 7.93 15.76
CA GLY A 600 -0.75 6.91 16.33
C GLY A 600 0.27 6.33 15.34
N ARG A 601 0.12 6.59 14.04
CA ARG A 601 0.97 6.00 12.97
C ARG A 601 2.09 6.91 12.47
N ALA A 602 2.09 8.19 12.84
CA ALA A 602 3.13 9.14 12.42
C ALA A 602 4.53 8.80 12.98
N HIS A 603 4.62 7.87 13.93
CA HIS A 603 5.86 7.29 14.43
C HIS A 603 5.98 5.81 14.04
N GLY A 604 6.35 5.56 12.78
CA GLY A 604 6.89 4.28 12.32
C GLY A 604 5.86 3.23 11.91
N ALA A 605 5.69 3.04 10.60
CA ALA A 605 5.04 1.87 9.98
C ALA A 605 5.91 0.58 10.08
N GLY A 606 6.68 0.43 11.16
CA GLY A 606 7.57 -0.69 11.40
C GLY A 606 7.98 -0.73 12.88
N ARG A 607 7.43 -1.72 13.59
CA ARG A 607 7.49 -1.94 15.05
C ARG A 607 6.44 -1.08 15.78
N SER A 608 5.52 -1.61 16.57
CA SER A 608 5.84 -2.56 17.63
C SER A 608 4.64 -3.36 18.12
N TRP A 609 4.81 -4.68 18.19
CA TRP A 609 4.07 -5.61 19.05
C TRP A 609 4.54 -5.53 20.52
N SER A 610 4.96 -4.35 20.98
CA SER A 610 5.39 -4.15 22.37
C SER A 610 4.31 -3.45 23.17
N SER A 611 3.84 -4.15 24.20
CA SER A 611 2.96 -3.68 25.28
C SER A 611 3.14 -2.21 25.68
N SER A 612 2.01 -1.53 25.91
CA SER A 612 1.96 -0.49 26.95
C SER A 612 1.81 -1.15 28.34
N PRO A 613 2.36 -0.54 29.41
CA PRO A 613 2.33 -1.13 30.74
C PRO A 613 1.01 -0.87 31.48
N ASP A 614 0.64 -1.85 32.29
CA ASP A 614 -0.15 -1.80 33.52
C ASP A 614 -1.63 -1.39 33.45
N ARG A 615 -2.49 -2.41 33.32
CA ARG A 615 -3.78 -2.47 34.01
C ARG A 615 -3.77 -3.66 34.98
N GLU A 616 -3.51 -3.37 36.25
CA GLU A 616 -3.72 -4.34 37.34
C GLU A 616 -5.22 -4.67 37.45
N GLY A 617 -5.56 -5.96 37.33
CA GLY A 617 -6.91 -6.46 37.53
C GLY A 617 -6.92 -7.97 37.80
N SER A 618 -7.20 -8.32 39.06
CA SER A 618 -7.72 -9.59 39.63
C SER A 618 -7.18 -10.95 39.13
N VAL A 619 -6.64 -11.71 40.08
CA VAL A 619 -6.06 -13.05 39.92
C VAL A 619 -7.14 -14.14 39.80
N SER A 620 -7.52 -14.46 38.56
CA SER A 620 -8.04 -15.79 38.18
C SER A 620 -8.02 -15.93 36.65
N ASP A 621 -7.40 -17.00 36.14
CA ASP A 621 -7.24 -17.41 34.72
C ASP A 621 -6.04 -16.83 33.92
N LYS A 622 -4.81 -17.14 34.36
CA LYS A 622 -3.53 -16.71 33.75
C LYS A 622 -3.18 -17.32 32.38
N ASN A 623 -3.84 -18.39 31.93
CA ASN A 623 -3.59 -18.96 30.60
C ASN A 623 -4.35 -18.22 29.47
N ASN A 624 -5.45 -17.53 29.79
CA ASN A 624 -6.27 -16.81 28.81
C ASN A 624 -5.75 -15.38 28.56
N SER A 625 -5.25 -14.73 29.63
CA SER A 625 -4.79 -13.34 29.61
C SER A 625 -3.54 -13.05 28.73
N ASN A 626 -2.77 -14.09 28.36
CA ASN A 626 -1.56 -13.94 27.55
C ASN A 626 -1.77 -14.23 26.05
N ARG A 627 -2.81 -15.00 25.71
CA ARG A 627 -3.33 -15.09 24.33
C ARG A 627 -3.94 -13.74 23.94
N GLU A 628 -4.69 -13.15 24.86
CA GLU A 628 -5.32 -11.85 24.68
C GLU A 628 -4.30 -10.73 24.38
N SER A 629 -3.16 -10.67 25.07
CA SER A 629 -2.19 -9.57 24.95
C SER A 629 -1.24 -9.63 23.73
N ARG A 630 -1.06 -10.80 23.08
CA ARG A 630 -0.29 -10.92 21.81
C ARG A 630 -1.13 -10.51 20.60
N ASP A 631 -2.40 -10.88 20.62
CA ASP A 631 -3.36 -10.62 19.56
C ASP A 631 -4.00 -9.22 19.65
N ASP A 632 -3.98 -8.60 20.84
CA ASP A 632 -4.64 -7.30 21.10
C ASP A 632 -4.14 -6.21 20.17
N GLY A 633 -2.81 -6.03 20.06
CA GLY A 633 -2.24 -4.94 19.26
C GLY A 633 -2.57 -5.03 17.77
N GLY A 634 -2.71 -6.25 17.22
CA GLY A 634 -3.06 -6.47 15.82
C GLY A 634 -4.55 -6.25 15.55
N ILE A 635 -5.41 -6.79 16.41
CA ILE A 635 -6.87 -6.65 16.28
C ILE A 635 -7.29 -5.19 16.48
N GLU A 636 -6.67 -4.48 17.42
CA GLU A 636 -6.94 -3.06 17.65
C GLU A 636 -6.59 -2.18 16.45
N ASP A 637 -5.47 -2.44 15.77
CA ASP A 637 -5.10 -1.72 14.53
C ASP A 637 -6.10 -2.02 13.40
N MET A 638 -6.45 -3.30 13.20
CA MET A 638 -7.46 -3.70 12.21
C MET A 638 -8.81 -3.03 12.48
N ALA A 639 -9.27 -3.03 13.75
CA ALA A 639 -10.50 -2.37 14.17
C ALA A 639 -10.44 -0.85 13.92
N THR A 640 -9.31 -0.21 14.20
CA THR A 640 -9.09 1.23 13.94
C THR A 640 -9.20 1.56 12.45
N ARG A 641 -8.57 0.74 11.59
CA ARG A 641 -8.61 0.90 10.12
C ARG A 641 -10.00 0.68 9.57
N LEU A 642 -10.65 -0.39 10.01
CA LEU A 642 -11.99 -0.76 9.56
C LEU A 642 -13.04 0.25 10.03
N ALA A 643 -12.93 0.78 11.26
CA ALA A 643 -13.78 1.85 11.76
C ALA A 643 -13.64 3.12 10.93
N HIS A 644 -12.40 3.55 10.66
CA HIS A 644 -12.14 4.73 9.85
C HIS A 644 -12.71 4.59 8.43
N LEU A 645 -12.39 3.48 7.77
CA LEU A 645 -12.88 3.15 6.43
C LEU A 645 -14.41 3.10 6.40
N GLY A 646 -15.01 2.35 7.32
CA GLY A 646 -16.46 2.16 7.37
C GLY A 646 -17.21 3.46 7.61
N ILE A 647 -16.72 4.35 8.50
CA ILE A 647 -17.36 5.64 8.76
C ILE A 647 -17.29 6.55 7.53
N LEU A 648 -16.12 6.65 6.90
CA LEU A 648 -15.98 7.49 5.70
C LEU A 648 -16.87 6.96 4.57
N HIS A 649 -16.86 5.65 4.33
CA HIS A 649 -17.68 5.00 3.33
C HIS A 649 -19.17 5.20 3.59
N TRP A 650 -19.63 4.98 4.83
CA TRP A 650 -21.02 5.17 5.21
C TRP A 650 -21.47 6.62 4.96
N ARG A 651 -20.66 7.62 5.34
CA ARG A 651 -20.96 9.04 5.11
C ARG A 651 -21.11 9.41 3.64
N VAL A 652 -20.50 8.66 2.73
CA VAL A 652 -20.61 8.88 1.28
C VAL A 652 -21.75 8.08 0.66
N PHE A 653 -21.89 6.79 1.03
CA PHE A 653 -22.72 5.83 0.32
C PHE A 653 -24.04 5.47 1.00
N ALA A 654 -24.27 5.83 2.28
CA ALA A 654 -25.51 5.48 2.97
C ALA A 654 -26.74 5.90 2.15
N GLY A 655 -26.88 7.19 1.83
CA GLY A 655 -27.97 7.73 1.00
C GLY A 655 -27.96 7.26 -0.46
N LEU A 656 -26.79 6.93 -1.00
CA LEU A 656 -26.65 6.54 -2.41
C LEU A 656 -26.95 5.06 -2.68
N ALA A 657 -26.74 4.18 -1.69
CA ALA A 657 -26.70 2.73 -1.92
C ALA A 657 -27.27 1.84 -0.80
N TYR A 658 -27.60 2.38 0.38
CA TYR A 658 -28.01 1.56 1.53
C TYR A 658 -29.32 1.99 2.19
N THR A 659 -29.58 3.29 2.32
CA THR A 659 -30.81 3.82 2.95
C THR A 659 -31.81 4.28 1.88
N GLU A 660 -33.08 3.92 2.06
CA GLU A 660 -34.13 4.13 1.06
C GLU A 660 -34.63 5.60 0.95
N ASP A 661 -34.38 6.42 1.97
CA ASP A 661 -34.97 7.76 2.09
C ASP A 661 -34.54 8.75 0.99
N GLU A 662 -33.30 8.72 0.49
CA GLU A 662 -32.84 9.58 -0.63
C GLU A 662 -33.09 8.96 -2.02
N GLN A 663 -33.32 7.64 -2.11
CA GLN A 663 -33.66 6.98 -3.37
C GLN A 663 -35.12 7.29 -3.76
N ALA A 664 -36.02 7.38 -2.78
CA ALA A 664 -37.41 7.77 -3.00
C ALA A 664 -37.54 9.23 -3.46
N ASP A 665 -36.81 10.17 -2.86
CA ASP A 665 -36.82 11.57 -3.29
C ASP A 665 -36.21 11.76 -4.69
N SER A 666 -35.14 11.03 -5.02
CA SER A 666 -34.55 11.04 -6.36
C SER A 666 -35.47 10.44 -7.43
N LEU A 667 -36.26 9.41 -7.07
CA LEU A 667 -37.27 8.81 -7.95
C LEU A 667 -38.56 9.65 -8.03
N MET A 668 -38.91 10.40 -6.98
CA MET A 668 -40.05 11.31 -6.97
C MET A 668 -39.78 12.60 -7.74
N GLU A 669 -38.56 13.17 -7.67
CA GLU A 669 -38.14 14.29 -8.54
C GLU A 669 -38.09 13.88 -10.02
N MET A 670 -37.72 12.64 -10.34
CA MET A 670 -37.76 12.11 -11.72
C MET A 670 -39.16 11.87 -12.26
N ASN A 671 -40.17 11.69 -11.40
CA ASN A 671 -41.57 11.51 -11.81
C ASN A 671 -42.36 12.83 -11.86
N GLN A 672 -41.72 13.97 -11.60
CA GLN A 672 -42.33 15.30 -11.66
C GLN A 672 -41.82 16.19 -12.82
N PHE A 673 -41.02 15.65 -13.75
CA PHE A 673 -40.60 16.34 -14.99
C PHE A 673 -40.98 15.59 -16.26
#